data_AF-A0A9X1FSZ6-F1
#
_entry.id   AF-A0A9X1FSZ6-F1
#
_cell.length_a   1.000
_cell.length_b   1.000
_cell.length_c   1.000
_cell.angle_alpha   90.00
_cell.angle_beta   90.00
_cell.angle_gamma   90.00
#
_symmetry.space_group_name_H-M   'P 1'
#
loop_
_entity.id
_entity.type
_entity.pdbx_description
1 polymer ?
#
loop_
_entity_poly.entity_id
_entity_poly.type
_entity_poly.pdbx_seq_one_letter_code
_entity_poly.pdbx_strand_id
1 'polypeptide(L)'
;MSFRFFSTRNRAPHLGPYPLERLVRGEMPDLTGLPPFRALDFRRPDVPVSIVNAMGEYQATMDAIRDGMVNTSRATCPDNLQERANHLKSFGYFNDASMVGVGPLPPSALLSQPLRNPDIDRLAEELRTKQIKTLASGIDVIMADLRDSMTAPPSTIVDHAHAIVFLYEMPRDPKTGEAGTDWIKDAQAHRACLRATETAVVLANYIRLLGWDAKAHTATSSDVNLDHLTVATGLACIEDGTLVNPYIGTRFGVAALTTTMPLAHDKPLAPMRAQTWLRTNRPAWWVGKGSEKSAFNKDPFGGRDFALGPHPFERLKRVDKPTTYIDEGNVARVPKRTDMFARAQFGDMGKATQEGAAGAYYARKAAPSMAQRRMLGAFVLFQDGPSSDGPRPDDARRNAANIKAACYFLGVDAVGLSRCPDWTWYSHDATGAPLEPPHDQAISMIIDQGFDTMEGASGDDWISVAQSMRAYLRFSLLGGIIARQIRNLGYKAKAHTVMDGEVLQPPLLLLSGLGEVSRIGEVILNPFLGPRLKSGVVTTDMPMEHDRPIDFGLQKFCESCNKCARECPSGAITAGPKLMFNGYEIWKSDSQKCATYRITTPGGAMCGRCMKTCPWNLEGLFAEKPFRWAAMNIPKAAPALAKLDDTLGHGGLNPVKKWWWDIALTEDGGYHPVRRPVNERDLQRDLDLKYEDQTLAVYPASLAPHPWPYPFPMDREAGIEAYQAMITADEYRSRKAAGETGAWDHKYITSADSPVLQVEIIQADPLTDSITRYRFRAVDGGDLPGWSAGAHLDIVVTPDKLRQYSMCGDPSDRPCYEIAVLREPQGKGGSELLHRIFSAGRKIFVSRPINHFPVEECASHSILMGGGIGITPMIAMAHELHHASKPFDLHYSVPSRSAGAFIRDLADMPWADRVHLHISDEGTRADLDNILSGYQPGWHVFTCGPDAYMKAVVTAAERAGFPEDACRLEYFTVPDVPEYENHPFTIKLKDGRNIIVPADRSAADVLVEQGFKVDIKCADGICGVCKCGLVSGDVEHRDFVLSKAQRDTNIILCQSRAASKDGEIEIDL
;
A
#
# COMPACT_ATOMS: atom_id res chain seq x y z
N MET A 1 -15.88 28.12 16.50
CA MET A 1 -15.48 27.78 15.11
C MET A 1 -15.10 29.07 14.45
N SER A 2 -13.90 29.16 13.90
CA SER A 2 -13.50 30.41 13.27
C SER A 2 -14.31 30.65 11.99
N PHE A 3 -14.63 31.93 11.73
CA PHE A 3 -15.51 32.33 10.65
C PHE A 3 -14.72 32.51 9.35
N ARG A 4 -14.99 31.66 8.35
CA ARG A 4 -14.58 31.88 6.96
C ARG A 4 -15.74 32.54 6.22
N PHE A 5 -15.58 33.81 5.86
CA PHE A 5 -16.64 34.59 5.23
C PHE A 5 -16.63 34.50 3.70
N PHE A 6 -15.44 34.37 3.10
CA PHE A 6 -15.26 34.38 1.65
C PHE A 6 -14.70 33.04 1.17
N SER A 7 -15.20 32.58 0.03
CA SER A 7 -14.68 31.42 -0.67
C SER A 7 -13.32 31.71 -1.29
N THR A 8 -12.45 30.69 -1.35
CA THR A 8 -11.20 30.72 -2.12
C THR A 8 -11.35 30.02 -3.47
N ARG A 9 -12.57 29.70 -3.94
CA ARG A 9 -12.81 29.02 -5.22
C ARG A 9 -11.98 29.57 -6.40
N ASN A 10 -11.76 30.89 -6.44
CA ASN A 10 -11.01 31.58 -7.50
C ASN A 10 -9.54 31.89 -7.15
N ARG A 11 -9.01 31.40 -6.01
CA ARG A 11 -7.61 31.56 -5.62
C ARG A 11 -6.82 30.33 -6.05
N ALA A 12 -5.78 30.54 -6.85
CA ALA A 12 -4.89 29.46 -7.27
C ALA A 12 -4.13 28.85 -6.07
N PRO A 13 -3.94 27.52 -6.00
CA PRO A 13 -3.29 26.85 -4.87
C PRO A 13 -1.88 27.35 -4.53
N HIS A 14 -1.07 27.73 -5.53
CA HIS A 14 0.31 28.20 -5.32
C HIS A 14 0.42 29.51 -4.53
N LEU A 15 -0.68 30.25 -4.38
CA LEU A 15 -0.73 31.46 -3.56
C LEU A 15 -0.93 31.14 -2.06
N GLY A 16 -1.27 29.90 -1.72
CA GLY A 16 -1.38 29.44 -0.35
C GLY A 16 -2.50 30.08 0.48
N PRO A 17 -2.56 29.75 1.78
CA PRO A 17 -3.65 30.18 2.65
C PRO A 17 -3.49 31.63 3.14
N TYR A 18 -2.26 32.15 3.18
CA TYR A 18 -1.95 33.53 3.56
C TYR A 18 -1.80 34.43 2.32
N PRO A 19 -2.19 35.72 2.39
CA PRO A 19 -2.13 36.63 1.24
C PRO A 19 -0.73 37.24 1.01
N LEU A 20 0.28 36.39 0.83
CA LEU A 20 1.69 36.79 0.69
C LEU A 20 1.96 37.69 -0.52
N GLU A 21 1.10 37.63 -1.54
CA GLU A 21 1.17 38.49 -2.72
C GLU A 21 0.98 39.98 -2.41
N ARG A 22 0.51 40.31 -1.20
CA ARG A 22 0.25 41.69 -0.77
C ARG A 22 1.45 42.34 -0.10
N LEU A 23 2.43 41.55 0.33
CA LEU A 23 3.61 42.03 1.06
C LEU A 23 4.57 42.78 0.14
N VAL A 24 5.25 43.78 0.70
CA VAL A 24 6.25 44.55 -0.03
C VAL A 24 7.53 43.70 -0.14
N ARG A 25 8.07 43.58 -1.35
CA ARG A 25 9.30 42.85 -1.63
C ARG A 25 10.41 43.79 -2.09
N GLY A 26 11.66 43.43 -1.83
CA GLY A 26 12.83 44.27 -2.10
C GLY A 26 14.07 43.45 -2.48
N GLU A 27 15.23 44.08 -2.38
CA GLU A 27 16.54 43.46 -2.60
C GLU A 27 16.95 42.54 -1.45
N MET A 28 17.91 41.65 -1.71
CA MET A 28 18.47 40.75 -0.69
C MET A 28 19.14 41.57 0.43
N PRO A 29 18.70 41.44 1.70
CA PRO A 29 19.38 42.08 2.82
C PRO A 29 20.69 41.36 3.16
N ASP A 30 21.53 42.01 3.95
CA ASP A 30 22.70 41.37 4.54
C ASP A 30 22.28 40.28 5.54
N LEU A 31 22.69 39.04 5.26
CA LEU A 31 22.37 37.87 6.08
C LEU A 31 23.40 37.62 7.18
N THR A 32 24.58 38.28 7.13
CA THR A 32 25.68 38.00 8.07
C THR A 32 25.40 38.44 9.50
N GLY A 33 24.40 39.33 9.70
CA GLY A 33 23.97 39.78 11.02
C GLY A 33 23.02 38.84 11.77
N LEU A 34 22.63 37.70 11.18
CA LEU A 34 21.79 36.71 11.85
C LEU A 34 22.61 35.83 12.81
N PRO A 35 22.01 35.37 13.93
CA PRO A 35 22.70 34.49 14.86
C PRO A 35 23.06 33.14 14.19
N PRO A 36 24.09 32.45 14.71
CA PRO A 36 24.40 31.10 14.26
C PRO A 36 23.20 30.17 14.43
N PHE A 37 22.93 29.38 13.40
CA PHE A 37 21.85 28.40 13.40
C PHE A 37 22.06 27.36 14.52
N ARG A 38 21.02 27.12 15.33
CA ARG A 38 21.06 26.17 16.45
C ARG A 38 20.17 24.98 16.17
N ALA A 39 20.72 23.78 16.34
CA ALA A 39 19.96 22.55 16.24
C ALA A 39 18.91 22.45 17.36
N LEU A 40 17.73 21.92 17.02
CA LEU A 40 16.68 21.64 17.99
C LEU A 40 16.89 20.25 18.61
N ASP A 41 16.81 20.11 19.94
CA ASP A 41 16.92 18.81 20.62
C ASP A 41 15.53 18.23 20.93
N PHE A 42 15.29 16.99 20.49
CA PHE A 42 14.04 16.24 20.72
C PHE A 42 14.07 15.37 21.98
N ARG A 43 15.08 15.52 22.85
CA ARG A 43 15.20 14.79 24.10
C ARG A 43 14.93 15.69 25.29
N ARG A 44 14.05 15.23 26.18
CA ARG A 44 13.69 15.86 27.46
C ARG A 44 13.54 14.77 28.53
N PRO A 45 14.64 14.10 28.91
CA PRO A 45 14.59 13.01 29.88
C PRO A 45 14.05 13.47 31.24
N ASP A 46 14.29 14.74 31.62
CA ASP A 46 13.81 15.32 32.88
C ASP A 46 12.30 15.62 32.88
N VAL A 47 11.63 15.55 31.72
CA VAL A 47 10.18 15.74 31.58
C VAL A 47 9.57 14.57 30.79
N PRO A 48 9.47 13.36 31.38
CA PRO A 48 9.03 12.15 30.67
C PRO A 48 7.64 12.27 30.03
N VAL A 49 6.76 13.07 30.63
CA VAL A 49 5.40 13.31 30.13
C VAL A 49 5.35 14.20 28.88
N SER A 50 6.46 14.83 28.50
CA SER A 50 6.52 15.69 27.30
C SER A 50 6.47 14.85 26.04
N ILE A 51 5.57 15.23 25.12
CA ILE A 51 5.42 14.56 23.81
C ILE A 51 6.66 14.71 22.92
N VAL A 52 7.54 15.67 23.21
CA VAL A 52 8.79 15.90 22.48
C VAL A 52 9.63 14.62 22.42
N ASN A 53 9.68 13.85 23.52
CA ASN A 53 10.39 12.57 23.59
C ASN A 53 9.86 11.52 22.60
N ALA A 54 8.56 11.55 22.29
CA ALA A 54 7.95 10.64 21.33
C ALA A 54 8.12 11.10 19.87
N MET A 55 8.38 12.39 19.63
CA MET A 55 8.61 12.94 18.29
C MET A 55 10.01 12.61 17.75
N GLY A 56 11.01 12.45 18.62
CA GLY A 56 12.42 12.35 18.23
C GLY A 56 12.73 11.22 17.24
N GLU A 57 12.17 10.02 17.45
CA GLU A 57 12.38 8.86 16.58
C GLU A 57 11.85 9.07 15.16
N TYR A 58 10.68 9.73 15.03
CA TYR A 58 10.09 10.08 13.74
C TYR A 58 10.87 11.19 13.04
N GLN A 59 11.33 12.21 13.79
CA GLN A 59 12.20 13.26 13.25
C GLN A 59 13.51 12.67 12.71
N ALA A 60 14.16 11.81 13.50
CA ALA A 60 15.41 11.18 13.11
C ALA A 60 15.24 10.23 11.91
N THR A 61 14.10 9.53 11.80
CA THR A 61 13.77 8.73 10.62
C THR A 61 13.66 9.59 9.37
N MET A 62 12.98 10.73 9.45
CA MET A 62 12.87 11.64 8.31
C MET A 62 14.22 12.26 7.92
N ASP A 63 15.06 12.59 8.91
CA ASP A 63 16.42 13.06 8.66
C ASP A 63 17.28 11.99 7.97
N ALA A 64 17.10 10.71 8.30
CA ALA A 64 17.82 9.60 7.70
C ALA A 64 17.48 9.39 6.20
N ILE A 65 16.31 9.85 5.74
CA ILE A 65 15.85 9.70 4.35
C ILE A 65 15.74 11.05 3.63
N ARG A 66 16.41 12.08 4.16
CA ARG A 66 16.39 13.46 3.63
C ARG A 66 17.02 13.58 2.24
N ASP A 67 17.92 12.66 1.90
CA ASP A 67 18.52 12.45 0.59
C ASP A 67 18.21 11.02 0.05
N GLY A 68 18.83 10.67 -1.08
CA GLY A 68 18.66 9.36 -1.71
C GLY A 68 19.00 9.38 -3.19
N MET A 69 18.77 8.25 -3.85
CA MET A 69 19.04 8.10 -5.28
C MET A 69 18.17 9.03 -6.13
N VAL A 70 18.78 9.56 -7.20
CA VAL A 70 18.12 10.35 -8.23
C VAL A 70 17.70 9.42 -9.36
N ASN A 71 16.46 9.56 -9.84
CA ASN A 71 15.98 8.76 -10.97
C ASN A 71 16.81 9.07 -12.22
N THR A 72 17.39 8.04 -12.83
CA THR A 72 18.21 8.18 -14.04
C THR A 72 17.36 8.49 -15.26
N SER A 73 16.09 8.07 -15.30
CA SER A 73 15.15 8.53 -16.33
C SER A 73 14.54 9.88 -15.93
N ARG A 74 14.89 10.92 -16.69
CA ARG A 74 14.43 12.30 -16.47
C ARG A 74 12.95 12.43 -16.84
N ALA A 75 12.13 12.89 -15.90
CA ALA A 75 10.73 13.15 -16.15
C ALA A 75 10.50 14.32 -17.12
N THR A 76 9.40 14.28 -17.87
CA THR A 76 8.97 15.41 -18.70
C THR A 76 8.26 16.45 -17.85
N CYS A 77 8.97 17.49 -17.45
CA CYS A 77 8.41 18.62 -16.70
C CYS A 77 8.30 19.87 -17.56
N PRO A 78 7.35 20.79 -17.30
CA PRO A 78 7.21 22.03 -18.06
C PRO A 78 8.49 22.86 -18.07
N ASP A 79 8.86 23.49 -19.19
CA ASP A 79 10.08 24.33 -19.27
C ASP A 79 9.97 25.65 -18.52
N ASN A 80 8.75 26.14 -18.31
CA ASN A 80 8.50 27.39 -17.62
C ASN A 80 8.89 27.27 -16.13
N LEU A 81 9.92 28.01 -15.72
CA LEU A 81 10.44 27.99 -14.35
C LEU A 81 9.44 28.50 -13.30
N GLN A 82 8.54 29.41 -13.69
CA GLN A 82 7.46 29.90 -12.83
C GLN A 82 6.39 28.83 -12.62
N GLU A 83 6.08 28.05 -13.66
CA GLU A 83 5.16 26.92 -13.55
C GLU A 83 5.71 25.85 -12.60
N ARG A 84 7.00 25.51 -12.71
CA ARG A 84 7.68 24.63 -11.74
C ARG A 84 7.59 25.15 -10.31
N ALA A 85 7.89 26.44 -10.11
CA ALA A 85 7.79 27.06 -8.79
C ALA A 85 6.34 27.03 -8.25
N ASN A 86 5.35 27.32 -9.09
CA ASN A 86 3.94 27.29 -8.72
C ASN A 86 3.48 25.88 -8.36
N HIS A 87 3.89 24.87 -9.13
CA HIS A 87 3.60 23.47 -8.87
C HIS A 87 4.17 23.04 -7.51
N LEU A 88 5.46 23.29 -7.26
CA LEU A 88 6.12 22.89 -6.01
C LEU A 88 5.59 23.66 -4.80
N LYS A 89 5.22 24.94 -4.94
CA LYS A 89 4.51 25.69 -3.90
C LYS A 89 3.15 25.06 -3.60
N SER A 90 2.37 24.77 -4.63
CA SER A 90 1.06 24.11 -4.48
C SER A 90 1.21 22.75 -3.79
N PHE A 91 2.27 21.99 -4.11
CA PHE A 91 2.53 20.72 -3.46
C PHE A 91 2.95 20.91 -1.98
N GLY A 92 3.71 21.95 -1.66
CA GLY A 92 4.02 22.32 -0.28
C GLY A 92 2.76 22.69 0.52
N TYR A 93 1.88 23.51 -0.05
CA TYR A 93 0.58 23.87 0.55
C TYR A 93 -0.36 22.68 0.66
N PHE A 94 -0.35 21.79 -0.34
CA PHE A 94 -1.07 20.53 -0.27
C PHE A 94 -0.63 19.73 0.95
N ASN A 95 0.66 19.70 1.32
CA ASN A 95 1.16 19.08 2.56
C ASN A 95 1.03 19.97 3.83
N ASP A 96 0.17 21.00 3.79
CA ASP A 96 -0.19 21.89 4.90
C ASP A 96 0.89 22.90 5.34
N ALA A 97 1.86 23.20 4.47
CA ALA A 97 2.76 24.33 4.74
C ALA A 97 1.93 25.60 4.95
N SER A 98 2.23 26.38 5.98
CA SER A 98 1.53 27.64 6.21
C SER A 98 1.93 28.67 5.14
N MET A 99 3.22 28.69 4.78
CA MET A 99 3.79 29.55 3.75
C MET A 99 4.91 28.80 3.02
N VAL A 100 5.04 29.01 1.71
CA VAL A 100 6.10 28.43 0.88
C VAL A 100 6.77 29.53 0.07
N GLY A 101 8.10 29.57 0.09
CA GLY A 101 8.92 30.50 -0.66
C GLY A 101 9.98 29.75 -1.46
N VAL A 102 10.30 30.26 -2.65
CA VAL A 102 11.34 29.72 -3.53
C VAL A 102 12.39 30.80 -3.76
N GLY A 103 13.67 30.47 -3.69
CA GLY A 103 14.73 31.47 -3.79
C GLY A 103 16.09 30.87 -4.14
N PRO A 104 17.13 31.71 -4.25
CA PRO A 104 18.48 31.23 -4.46
C PRO A 104 19.02 30.49 -3.23
N LEU A 105 20.03 29.64 -3.41
CA LEU A 105 20.91 29.19 -2.34
C LEU A 105 22.11 30.16 -2.24
N PRO A 106 22.09 31.16 -1.34
CA PRO A 106 23.20 32.09 -1.22
C PRO A 106 24.41 31.40 -0.58
N PRO A 107 25.66 31.74 -0.97
CA PRO A 107 26.86 31.17 -0.36
C PRO A 107 26.93 31.35 1.17
N SER A 108 26.40 32.47 1.68
CA SER A 108 26.33 32.76 3.11
C SER A 108 25.39 31.83 3.88
N ALA A 109 24.52 31.08 3.21
CA ALA A 109 23.69 30.07 3.86
C ALA A 109 24.43 28.73 4.07
N LEU A 110 25.56 28.48 3.42
CA LEU A 110 26.29 27.21 3.62
C LEU A 110 26.89 27.15 5.02
N LEU A 111 26.62 26.07 5.75
CA LEU A 111 27.25 25.84 7.05
C LEU A 111 28.68 25.33 6.84
N SER A 112 29.64 25.86 7.61
CA SER A 112 31.03 25.37 7.60
C SER A 112 31.15 23.92 8.08
N GLN A 113 30.24 23.51 8.97
CA GLN A 113 30.06 22.12 9.39
C GLN A 113 28.57 21.77 9.30
N PRO A 114 28.18 20.80 8.47
CA PRO A 114 26.81 20.31 8.44
C PRO A 114 26.36 19.80 9.81
N LEU A 115 25.13 20.12 10.19
CA LEU A 115 24.47 19.55 11.34
C LEU A 115 23.93 18.17 10.99
N ARG A 116 24.12 17.22 11.90
CA ARG A 116 23.59 15.87 11.79
C ARG A 116 22.90 15.47 13.08
N ASN A 117 21.68 14.97 12.96
CA ASN A 117 20.94 14.41 14.08
C ASN A 117 21.68 13.17 14.63
N PRO A 118 22.04 13.14 15.92
CA PRO A 118 22.76 12.02 16.51
C PRO A 118 21.94 10.73 16.59
N ASP A 119 20.60 10.80 16.52
CA ASP A 119 19.73 9.63 16.67
C ASP A 119 19.60 8.78 15.37
N ILE A 120 20.15 9.24 14.24
CA ILE A 120 20.10 8.52 12.96
C ILE A 120 20.81 7.16 13.06
N ASP A 121 21.93 7.09 13.78
CA ASP A 121 22.74 5.86 13.83
C ASP A 121 22.03 4.73 14.58
N ARG A 122 21.23 5.08 15.61
CA ARG A 122 20.37 4.13 16.30
C ARG A 122 19.32 3.52 15.38
N LEU A 123 18.72 4.33 14.51
CA LEU A 123 17.69 3.91 13.55
C LEU A 123 18.24 2.95 12.48
N ALA A 124 19.51 3.12 12.10
CA ALA A 124 20.17 2.27 11.10
C ALA A 124 20.23 0.82 11.54
N GLU A 125 20.36 0.57 12.84
CA GLU A 125 20.35 -0.76 13.39
C GLU A 125 18.96 -1.41 13.35
N GLU A 126 17.92 -0.64 13.71
CA GLU A 126 16.54 -1.13 13.67
C GLU A 126 16.09 -1.46 12.24
N LEU A 127 16.47 -0.63 11.25
CA LEU A 127 16.18 -0.86 9.83
C LEU A 127 16.87 -2.12 9.27
N ARG A 128 18.05 -2.48 9.79
CA ARG A 128 18.79 -3.69 9.38
C ARG A 128 18.18 -4.96 9.95
N THR A 129 17.73 -4.92 11.20
CA THR A 129 17.39 -6.14 11.98
C THR A 129 15.90 -6.46 12.03
N LYS A 130 15.00 -5.48 11.90
CA LYS A 130 13.57 -5.68 12.11
C LYS A 130 12.88 -6.22 10.86
N GLN A 131 12.20 -7.37 10.99
CA GLN A 131 11.26 -7.89 9.98
C GLN A 131 9.84 -7.38 10.29
N ILE A 132 9.17 -6.85 9.28
CA ILE A 132 7.78 -6.36 9.37
C ILE A 132 6.79 -7.47 8.96
N LYS A 133 5.60 -7.47 9.58
CA LYS A 133 4.50 -8.37 9.25
C LYS A 133 3.38 -7.58 8.56
N THR A 134 3.32 -7.58 7.24
CA THR A 134 2.31 -6.80 6.51
C THR A 134 1.99 -7.38 5.13
N LEU A 135 0.76 -7.14 4.65
CA LEU A 135 0.29 -7.41 3.28
C LEU A 135 0.32 -6.14 2.40
N ALA A 136 1.03 -5.09 2.82
CA ALA A 136 1.15 -3.87 2.04
C ALA A 136 2.01 -4.12 0.80
N SER A 137 1.41 -3.99 -0.38
CA SER A 137 2.11 -4.21 -1.65
C SER A 137 3.38 -3.35 -1.77
N GLY A 138 4.48 -3.95 -2.22
CA GLY A 138 5.75 -3.25 -2.48
C GLY A 138 6.52 -2.79 -1.24
N ILE A 139 6.11 -3.19 -0.03
CA ILE A 139 6.82 -2.77 1.20
C ILE A 139 8.23 -3.35 1.30
N ASP A 140 8.48 -4.58 0.83
CA ASP A 140 9.81 -5.17 0.81
C ASP A 140 10.80 -4.32 -0.02
N VAL A 141 10.34 -3.79 -1.15
CA VAL A 141 11.14 -2.89 -2.00
C VAL A 141 11.43 -1.59 -1.26
N ILE A 142 10.43 -1.00 -0.61
CA ILE A 142 10.65 0.22 0.19
C ILE A 142 11.67 -0.04 1.30
N MET A 143 11.57 -1.16 2.01
CA MET A 143 12.52 -1.50 3.07
C MET A 143 13.94 -1.75 2.53
N ALA A 144 14.06 -2.41 1.38
CA ALA A 144 15.35 -2.59 0.71
C ALA A 144 15.95 -1.22 0.31
N ASP A 145 15.17 -0.36 -0.34
CA ASP A 145 15.60 0.97 -0.76
C ASP A 145 15.98 1.86 0.42
N LEU A 146 15.28 1.73 1.56
CA LEU A 146 15.63 2.40 2.81
C LEU A 146 17.00 1.94 3.31
N ARG A 147 17.27 0.64 3.36
CA ARG A 147 18.58 0.09 3.75
C ARG A 147 19.70 0.55 2.82
N ASP A 148 19.46 0.53 1.52
CA ASP A 148 20.42 1.02 0.52
C ASP A 148 20.72 2.51 0.73
N SER A 149 19.69 3.31 1.01
CA SER A 149 19.85 4.74 1.31
C SER A 149 20.66 5.00 2.58
N MET A 150 20.53 4.15 3.61
CA MET A 150 21.28 4.32 4.86
C MET A 150 22.75 3.93 4.76
N THR A 151 23.08 3.02 3.84
CA THR A 151 24.45 2.57 3.61
C THR A 151 25.17 3.41 2.55
N ALA A 152 24.42 4.18 1.76
CA ALA A 152 24.98 5.11 0.79
C ALA A 152 25.79 6.24 1.48
N PRO A 153 26.90 6.68 0.87
CA PRO A 153 27.66 7.82 1.38
C PRO A 153 26.79 9.10 1.35
N PRO A 154 26.98 10.05 2.31
CA PRO A 154 26.23 11.30 2.32
C PRO A 154 26.37 12.09 1.01
N SER A 155 25.25 12.60 0.47
CA SER A 155 25.29 13.43 -0.73
C SER A 155 25.72 14.87 -0.42
N THR A 156 26.42 15.51 -1.37
CA THR A 156 26.81 16.93 -1.28
C THR A 156 25.74 17.83 -1.91
N ILE A 157 25.81 19.14 -1.66
CA ILE A 157 24.90 20.14 -2.27
C ILE A 157 25.65 21.18 -3.10
N VAL A 158 26.87 20.87 -3.54
CA VAL A 158 27.76 21.84 -4.22
C VAL A 158 27.13 22.41 -5.49
N ASP A 159 26.39 21.58 -6.24
CA ASP A 159 25.75 21.97 -7.49
C ASP A 159 24.31 22.51 -7.30
N HIS A 160 23.85 22.66 -6.06
CA HIS A 160 22.51 23.18 -5.78
C HIS A 160 22.49 24.71 -5.90
N ALA A 161 21.54 25.24 -6.67
CA ALA A 161 21.39 26.69 -6.87
C ALA A 161 20.06 27.25 -6.33
N HIS A 162 19.09 26.38 -6.07
CA HIS A 162 17.73 26.74 -5.69
C HIS A 162 17.38 26.17 -4.32
N ALA A 163 16.62 26.95 -3.54
CA ALA A 163 16.06 26.53 -2.27
C ALA A 163 14.55 26.74 -2.24
N ILE A 164 13.83 25.83 -1.58
CA ILE A 164 12.41 25.97 -1.25
C ILE A 164 12.29 25.88 0.27
N VAL A 165 11.66 26.87 0.89
CA VAL A 165 11.43 26.92 2.33
C VAL A 165 9.96 26.68 2.62
N PHE A 166 9.70 25.77 3.56
CA PHE A 166 8.36 25.46 4.07
C PHE A 166 8.26 25.96 5.49
N LEU A 167 7.42 26.99 5.69
CA LEU A 167 7.17 27.58 6.98
C LEU A 167 5.90 27.00 7.58
N TYR A 168 5.97 26.62 8.86
CA TYR A 168 4.84 26.16 9.66
C TYR A 168 4.63 27.07 10.87
N GLU A 169 3.43 27.60 10.99
CA GLU A 169 3.03 28.39 12.14
C GLU A 169 2.98 27.55 13.43
N MET A 170 3.37 28.18 14.53
CA MET A 170 3.22 27.62 15.87
C MET A 170 1.84 28.01 16.43
N PRO A 171 1.01 27.07 16.89
CA PRO A 171 -0.24 27.41 17.58
C PRO A 171 0.07 28.18 18.87
N ARG A 172 -0.94 28.83 19.49
CA ARG A 172 -0.76 29.49 20.78
C ARG A 172 -0.16 28.55 21.85
N ASP A 173 0.46 29.14 22.85
CA ASP A 173 0.93 28.36 24.00
C ASP A 173 -0.27 27.86 24.84
N PRO A 174 -0.15 26.69 25.48
CA PRO A 174 -1.11 26.23 26.48
C PRO A 174 -1.38 27.28 27.54
N LYS A 175 -2.65 27.49 27.90
CA LYS A 175 -2.98 28.39 29.02
C LYS A 175 -2.66 27.69 30.35
N THR A 176 -2.34 28.47 31.37
CA THR A 176 -2.17 27.95 32.73
C THR A 176 -3.45 27.24 33.19
N GLY A 177 -3.34 25.98 33.61
CA GLY A 177 -4.47 25.17 34.07
C GLY A 177 -5.39 24.63 32.96
N GLU A 178 -5.05 24.80 31.68
CA GLU A 178 -5.83 24.24 30.58
C GLU A 178 -5.77 22.70 30.58
N ALA A 179 -6.95 22.07 30.62
CA ALA A 179 -7.06 20.61 30.62
C ALA A 179 -6.45 19.99 29.34
N GLY A 180 -5.75 18.88 29.52
CA GLY A 180 -5.14 18.13 28.41
C GLY A 180 -3.81 18.69 27.90
N THR A 181 -3.24 19.69 28.57
CA THR A 181 -2.01 20.33 28.07
C THR A 181 -0.72 19.78 28.69
N ASP A 182 -0.79 18.72 29.49
CA ASP A 182 0.37 18.21 30.23
C ASP A 182 1.51 17.78 29.29
N TRP A 183 1.16 17.21 28.13
CA TRP A 183 2.14 16.65 27.19
C TRP A 183 2.75 17.68 26.24
N ILE A 184 2.05 18.79 25.98
CA ILE A 184 2.36 19.71 24.86
C ILE A 184 3.02 21.03 25.29
N LYS A 185 3.35 21.18 26.57
CA LYS A 185 4.08 22.35 27.08
C LYS A 185 5.45 22.46 26.42
N ASP A 186 5.77 23.67 25.96
CA ASP A 186 7.05 24.03 25.32
C ASP A 186 7.45 23.13 24.14
N ALA A 187 6.48 22.62 23.37
CA ALA A 187 6.70 21.71 22.24
C ALA A 187 6.48 22.36 20.86
N GLN A 188 6.20 23.68 20.81
CA GLN A 188 5.77 24.42 19.62
C GLN A 188 6.81 24.36 18.50
N ALA A 189 8.08 24.59 18.83
CA ALA A 189 9.19 24.52 17.88
C ALA A 189 9.37 23.11 17.32
N HIS A 190 9.29 22.08 18.18
CA HIS A 190 9.39 20.67 17.81
C HIS A 190 8.26 20.26 16.87
N ARG A 191 7.03 20.65 17.18
CA ARG A 191 5.88 20.43 16.30
C ARG A 191 6.10 21.10 14.95
N ALA A 192 6.50 22.38 14.91
CA ALA A 192 6.73 23.08 13.65
C ALA A 192 7.86 22.43 12.82
N CYS A 193 8.98 22.06 13.46
CA CYS A 193 10.08 21.31 12.83
C CYS A 193 9.59 19.98 12.23
N LEU A 194 8.86 19.19 12.99
CA LEU A 194 8.36 17.88 12.57
C LEU A 194 7.46 18.00 11.33
N ARG A 195 6.51 18.93 11.37
CA ARG A 195 5.56 19.17 10.27
C ARG A 195 6.26 19.73 9.03
N ALA A 196 7.24 20.62 9.20
CA ALA A 196 8.02 21.17 8.10
C ALA A 196 8.94 20.11 7.46
N THR A 197 9.55 19.26 8.29
CA THR A 197 10.42 18.16 7.85
C THR A 197 9.65 17.17 6.98
N GLU A 198 8.44 16.76 7.38
CA GLU A 198 7.59 15.85 6.56
C GLU A 198 7.47 16.38 5.12
N THR A 199 7.10 17.66 4.97
CA THR A 199 6.92 18.30 3.67
C THR A 199 8.23 18.41 2.89
N ALA A 200 9.30 18.87 3.53
CA ALA A 200 10.59 19.03 2.87
C ALA A 200 11.14 17.71 2.32
N VAL A 201 11.06 16.63 3.10
CA VAL A 201 11.55 15.30 2.71
C VAL A 201 10.68 14.68 1.61
N VAL A 202 9.35 14.82 1.68
CA VAL A 202 8.44 14.37 0.61
C VAL A 202 8.76 15.09 -0.70
N LEU A 203 8.90 16.43 -0.68
CA LEU A 203 9.17 17.18 -1.91
C LEU A 203 10.59 16.96 -2.44
N ALA A 204 11.59 16.77 -1.57
CA ALA A 204 12.93 16.40 -2.02
C ALA A 204 12.90 15.03 -2.72
N ASN A 205 12.16 14.07 -2.18
CA ASN A 205 11.97 12.77 -2.82
C ASN A 205 11.21 12.88 -4.16
N TYR A 206 10.18 13.73 -4.22
CA TYR A 206 9.46 14.01 -5.46
C TYR A 206 10.39 14.55 -6.56
N ILE A 207 11.23 15.53 -6.25
CA ILE A 207 12.17 16.13 -7.22
C ILE A 207 13.19 15.09 -7.71
N ARG A 208 13.68 14.22 -6.83
CA ARG A 208 14.56 13.08 -7.20
C ARG A 208 13.87 12.06 -8.10
N LEU A 209 12.60 11.76 -7.86
CA LEU A 209 11.80 10.89 -8.74
C LEU A 209 11.63 11.48 -10.14
N LEU A 210 11.61 12.80 -10.26
CA LEU A 210 11.61 13.49 -11.55
C LEU A 210 13.00 13.58 -12.21
N GLY A 211 14.04 13.15 -11.50
CA GLY A 211 15.41 13.03 -11.99
C GLY A 211 16.36 14.17 -11.62
N TRP A 212 15.94 15.16 -10.81
CA TRP A 212 16.85 16.21 -10.30
C TRP A 212 17.35 15.88 -8.91
N ASP A 213 18.62 16.19 -8.63
CA ASP A 213 19.12 16.06 -7.28
C ASP A 213 18.45 17.08 -6.35
N ALA A 214 18.09 16.62 -5.15
CA ALA A 214 17.45 17.41 -4.12
C ALA A 214 17.71 16.83 -2.73
N LYS A 215 17.93 17.70 -1.75
CA LYS A 215 18.22 17.34 -0.36
C LYS A 215 17.37 18.17 0.59
N ALA A 216 16.74 17.52 1.56
CA ALA A 216 16.00 18.21 2.61
C ALA A 216 16.90 18.61 3.79
N HIS A 217 16.55 19.73 4.42
CA HIS A 217 17.27 20.37 5.51
C HIS A 217 16.28 20.73 6.64
N THR A 218 16.59 20.31 7.85
CA THR A 218 15.68 20.34 9.01
C THR A 218 16.33 21.06 10.18
N ALA A 219 15.57 21.31 11.26
CA ALA A 219 16.14 21.90 12.47
C ALA A 219 17.10 20.96 13.23
N THR A 220 17.21 19.70 12.82
CA THR A 220 18.04 18.68 13.46
C THR A 220 19.18 18.18 12.55
N SER A 221 19.01 18.25 11.22
CA SER A 221 20.01 17.86 10.23
C SER A 221 20.00 18.83 9.05
N SER A 222 21.08 19.59 8.85
CA SER A 222 21.15 20.62 7.80
C SER A 222 22.57 20.89 7.31
N ASP A 223 22.72 21.13 6.01
CA ASP A 223 23.97 21.60 5.38
C ASP A 223 23.94 23.13 5.21
N VAL A 224 22.81 23.76 5.53
CA VAL A 224 22.51 25.18 5.30
C VAL A 224 21.90 25.85 6.54
N ASN A 225 22.07 27.16 6.66
CA ASN A 225 21.39 27.97 7.66
C ASN A 225 19.95 28.24 7.19
N LEU A 226 18.98 27.66 7.89
CA LEU A 226 17.56 27.80 7.53
C LEU A 226 17.04 29.24 7.65
N ASP A 227 17.61 30.04 8.56
CA ASP A 227 17.19 31.43 8.75
C ASP A 227 17.58 32.28 7.53
N HIS A 228 18.78 32.06 7.01
CA HIS A 228 19.27 32.71 5.79
C HIS A 228 18.37 32.37 4.61
N LEU A 229 18.00 31.09 4.45
CA LEU A 229 17.08 30.67 3.39
C LEU A 229 15.68 31.25 3.56
N THR A 230 15.18 31.38 4.80
CA THR A 230 13.85 31.95 5.07
C THR A 230 13.75 33.41 4.64
N VAL A 231 14.84 34.18 4.80
CA VAL A 231 14.93 35.55 4.29
C VAL A 231 15.09 35.56 2.77
N ALA A 232 16.00 34.73 2.23
CA ALA A 232 16.29 34.69 0.81
C ALA A 232 15.09 34.28 -0.05
N THR A 233 14.22 33.42 0.48
CA THR A 233 12.97 32.99 -0.18
C THR A 233 11.79 33.95 0.07
N GLY A 234 12.00 35.03 0.83
CA GLY A 234 11.00 36.06 1.07
C GLY A 234 9.83 35.60 1.93
N LEU A 235 10.10 34.82 2.98
CA LEU A 235 9.13 34.40 4.00
C LEU A 235 9.25 35.16 5.32
N ALA A 236 10.43 35.71 5.62
CA ALA A 236 10.65 36.59 6.78
C ALA A 236 11.59 37.74 6.42
N CYS A 237 11.58 38.77 7.25
CA CYS A 237 12.57 39.85 7.24
C CYS A 237 13.32 39.87 8.58
N ILE A 238 14.47 40.56 8.61
CA ILE A 238 15.33 40.66 9.78
C ILE A 238 14.98 41.94 10.55
N GLU A 239 14.56 41.80 11.80
CA GLU A 239 14.30 42.92 12.72
C GLU A 239 15.04 42.66 14.03
N ASP A 240 15.90 43.61 14.42
CA ASP A 240 16.71 43.53 15.64
C ASP A 240 17.44 42.18 15.83
N GLY A 241 17.98 41.62 14.73
CA GLY A 241 18.70 40.35 14.72
C GLY A 241 17.82 39.09 14.80
N THR A 242 16.50 39.23 14.64
CA THR A 242 15.53 38.13 14.68
C THR A 242 14.70 38.06 13.41
N LEU A 243 14.21 36.87 13.07
CA LEU A 243 13.31 36.70 11.93
C LEU A 243 11.88 37.05 12.31
N VAL A 244 11.26 37.95 11.54
CA VAL A 244 9.88 38.36 11.71
C VAL A 244 9.10 38.15 10.42
N ASN A 245 8.01 37.38 10.51
CA ASN A 245 7.02 37.27 9.46
C ASN A 245 5.90 38.32 9.66
N PRO A 246 5.46 39.04 8.61
CA PRO A 246 4.46 40.10 8.74
C PRO A 246 3.07 39.70 9.27
N TYR A 247 2.67 38.42 9.19
CA TYR A 247 1.35 37.95 9.63
C TYR A 247 1.35 37.18 10.95
N ILE A 248 2.45 36.47 11.24
CA ILE A 248 2.55 35.55 12.39
C ILE A 248 3.71 35.88 13.35
N GLY A 249 4.47 36.96 13.09
CA GLY A 249 5.58 37.39 13.93
C GLY A 249 6.70 36.36 13.92
N THR A 250 7.20 36.01 15.10
CA THR A 250 8.29 35.02 15.33
C THR A 250 7.78 33.59 15.56
N ARG A 251 6.45 33.37 15.54
CA ARG A 251 5.83 32.10 15.94
C ARG A 251 5.78 31.09 14.79
N PHE A 252 6.95 30.67 14.31
CA PHE A 252 7.05 29.70 13.23
C PHE A 252 8.33 28.87 13.31
N GLY A 253 8.27 27.67 12.74
CA GLY A 253 9.44 26.86 12.41
C GLY A 253 9.52 26.65 10.90
N VAL A 254 10.70 26.26 10.42
CA VAL A 254 10.95 26.03 9.00
C VAL A 254 11.72 24.73 8.78
N ALA A 255 11.52 24.17 7.59
CA ALA A 255 12.44 23.23 6.95
C ALA A 255 12.62 23.69 5.50
N ALA A 256 13.71 23.29 4.88
CA ALA A 256 14.01 23.64 3.51
C ALA A 256 14.35 22.41 2.68
N LEU A 257 14.33 22.55 1.37
CA LEU A 257 15.08 21.67 0.48
C LEU A 257 15.93 22.51 -0.47
N THR A 258 17.08 21.99 -0.86
CA THR A 258 17.91 22.55 -1.93
C THR A 258 17.92 21.59 -3.12
N THR A 259 18.08 22.12 -4.34
CA THR A 259 18.00 21.29 -5.55
C THR A 259 18.77 21.86 -6.74
N THR A 260 19.12 20.97 -7.66
CA THR A 260 19.59 21.27 -9.02
C THR A 260 18.45 21.61 -10.00
N MET A 261 17.18 21.35 -9.64
CA MET A 261 16.05 21.69 -10.50
C MET A 261 15.94 23.22 -10.63
N PRO A 262 15.96 23.78 -11.86
CA PRO A 262 15.86 25.21 -12.01
C PRO A 262 14.43 25.69 -11.77
N LEU A 263 14.32 26.76 -10.98
CA LEU A 263 13.05 27.33 -10.48
C LEU A 263 13.09 28.85 -10.54
N ALA A 264 11.93 29.48 -10.80
CA ALA A 264 11.77 30.91 -10.63
C ALA A 264 11.79 31.28 -9.14
N HIS A 265 12.50 32.36 -8.79
CA HIS A 265 12.65 32.82 -7.41
C HIS A 265 11.60 33.87 -7.05
N ASP A 266 11.13 33.80 -5.82
CA ASP A 266 10.49 34.91 -5.14
C ASP A 266 11.52 35.99 -4.76
N LYS A 267 11.04 37.22 -4.61
CA LYS A 267 11.87 38.31 -4.08
C LYS A 267 11.84 38.31 -2.54
N PRO A 268 12.96 38.63 -1.86
CA PRO A 268 12.99 38.86 -0.41
C PRO A 268 11.95 39.88 0.06
N LEU A 269 11.51 39.77 1.32
CA LEU A 269 10.62 40.76 1.92
C LEU A 269 11.39 42.05 2.22
N ALA A 270 10.75 43.19 1.98
CA ALA A 270 11.25 44.45 2.52
C ALA A 270 11.12 44.46 4.07
N PRO A 271 11.97 45.21 4.80
CA PRO A 271 11.90 45.31 6.26
C PRO A 271 10.51 45.73 6.77
N MET A 272 10.18 45.40 8.02
CA MET A 272 8.86 45.68 8.63
C MET A 272 8.46 47.15 8.55
N ARG A 273 9.42 48.09 8.65
CA ARG A 273 9.17 49.54 8.46
C ARG A 273 8.57 49.89 7.10
N ALA A 274 8.81 49.07 6.06
CA ALA A 274 8.23 49.23 4.73
C ALA A 274 6.88 48.48 4.57
N GLN A 275 6.57 47.56 5.48
CA GLN A 275 5.31 46.81 5.49
C GLN A 275 4.18 47.64 6.12
N THR A 276 3.67 48.62 5.37
CA THR A 276 2.64 49.54 5.88
C THR A 276 1.40 48.82 6.40
N TRP A 277 0.73 49.42 7.40
CA TRP A 277 -0.49 48.87 8.00
C TRP A 277 -1.58 48.55 6.96
N LEU A 278 -1.71 49.34 5.90
CA LEU A 278 -2.66 49.10 4.81
C LEU A 278 -2.35 47.84 3.99
N ARG A 279 -1.11 47.34 3.99
CA ARG A 279 -0.69 46.13 3.27
C ARG A 279 -0.86 44.88 4.14
N THR A 280 -0.46 44.96 5.41
CA THR A 280 -0.45 43.82 6.34
C THR A 280 -1.74 43.67 7.13
N ASN A 281 -2.48 44.75 7.37
CA ASN A 281 -3.60 44.76 8.32
C ASN A 281 -4.88 45.49 7.85
N ARG A 282 -5.06 45.68 6.53
CA ARG A 282 -6.32 46.23 5.98
C ARG A 282 -7.54 45.35 6.32
N PRO A 283 -8.77 45.89 6.35
CA PRO A 283 -9.99 45.13 6.68
C PRO A 283 -10.17 43.83 5.87
N ALA A 284 -9.71 43.79 4.61
CA ALA A 284 -9.75 42.57 3.80
C ALA A 284 -8.97 41.39 4.42
N TRP A 285 -7.88 41.63 5.16
CA TRP A 285 -7.16 40.59 5.91
C TRP A 285 -7.96 40.08 7.11
N TRP A 286 -8.69 40.94 7.81
CA TRP A 286 -9.45 40.55 9.00
C TRP A 286 -10.50 39.49 8.71
N VAL A 287 -11.23 39.68 7.61
CA VAL A 287 -12.32 38.79 7.19
C VAL A 287 -11.90 37.73 6.16
N GLY A 288 -10.63 37.72 5.73
CA GLY A 288 -10.11 36.75 4.76
C GLY A 288 -10.59 36.98 3.32
N LYS A 289 -10.86 38.22 2.91
CA LYS A 289 -11.22 38.51 1.51
C LYS A 289 -10.02 38.21 0.61
N GLY A 290 -10.11 37.14 -0.18
CA GLY A 290 -9.08 36.70 -1.12
C GLY A 290 -7.97 35.81 -0.53
N SER A 291 -8.13 35.31 0.69
CA SER A 291 -7.23 34.35 1.34
C SER A 291 -8.01 33.38 2.22
N GLU A 292 -7.49 32.18 2.46
CA GLU A 292 -8.14 31.22 3.35
C GLU A 292 -7.99 31.63 4.82
N LYS A 293 -6.76 31.97 5.20
CA LYS A 293 -6.43 32.48 6.53
C LYS A 293 -6.74 33.98 6.61
N SER A 294 -7.05 34.42 7.82
CA SER A 294 -7.47 35.76 8.19
C SER A 294 -7.02 36.07 9.62
N ALA A 295 -7.11 37.34 10.02
CA ALA A 295 -6.82 37.71 11.41
C ALA A 295 -7.72 36.98 12.42
N PHE A 296 -8.96 36.63 12.03
CA PHE A 296 -9.94 35.99 12.90
C PHE A 296 -9.88 34.45 12.89
N ASN A 297 -9.25 33.83 11.88
CA ASN A 297 -9.22 32.36 11.73
C ASN A 297 -7.84 31.71 11.71
N LYS A 298 -6.76 32.50 11.81
CA LYS A 298 -5.40 31.97 11.70
C LYS A 298 -5.08 30.88 12.73
N ASP A 299 -5.48 31.06 13.99
CA ASP A 299 -5.32 30.06 15.04
C ASP A 299 -6.70 29.56 15.52
N PRO A 300 -7.08 28.29 15.23
CA PRO A 300 -8.35 27.74 15.68
C PRO A 300 -8.46 27.63 17.21
N PHE A 301 -7.34 27.64 17.93
CA PHE A 301 -7.26 27.53 19.39
C PHE A 301 -7.16 28.89 20.08
N GLY A 302 -7.10 30.01 19.36
CA GLY A 302 -7.00 31.35 19.97
C GLY A 302 -8.07 31.61 21.04
N GLY A 303 -9.28 31.07 20.85
CA GLY A 303 -10.40 31.13 21.82
C GLY A 303 -10.98 29.78 22.23
N ARG A 304 -10.33 28.64 21.91
CA ARG A 304 -10.79 27.28 22.26
C ARG A 304 -9.65 26.49 22.87
N ASP A 305 -10.00 25.59 23.77
CA ASP A 305 -9.03 24.70 24.40
C ASP A 305 -8.65 23.57 23.44
N PHE A 306 -7.39 23.11 23.50
CA PHE A 306 -6.87 22.11 22.57
C PHE A 306 -7.68 20.82 22.60
N ALA A 307 -8.08 20.34 23.79
CA ALA A 307 -8.81 19.08 23.95
C ALA A 307 -10.19 19.05 23.25
N LEU A 308 -10.78 20.21 22.96
CA LEU A 308 -12.06 20.31 22.25
C LEU A 308 -11.92 20.32 20.72
N GLY A 309 -10.69 20.43 20.21
CA GLY A 309 -10.41 20.47 18.78
C GLY A 309 -10.93 21.71 18.03
N PRO A 310 -10.66 21.79 16.72
CA PRO A 310 -11.04 22.92 15.88
C PRO A 310 -12.55 22.94 15.56
N HIS A 311 -13.21 21.77 15.59
CA HIS A 311 -14.63 21.61 15.27
C HIS A 311 -15.48 21.45 16.55
N PRO A 312 -16.73 21.97 16.57
CA PRO A 312 -17.57 21.99 17.76
C PRO A 312 -18.35 20.67 17.97
N PHE A 313 -17.64 19.56 18.14
CA PHE A 313 -18.24 18.23 18.38
C PHE A 313 -19.03 18.16 19.70
N GLU A 314 -18.75 19.04 20.66
CA GLU A 314 -19.47 19.14 21.94
C GLU A 314 -20.93 19.59 21.79
N ARG A 315 -21.30 20.13 20.61
CA ARG A 315 -22.65 20.62 20.32
C ARG A 315 -23.52 19.61 19.59
N LEU A 316 -22.95 18.48 19.17
CA LEU A 316 -23.69 17.43 18.46
C LEU A 316 -24.51 16.61 19.45
N LYS A 317 -25.66 16.12 19.01
CA LYS A 317 -26.47 15.16 19.77
C LYS A 317 -25.68 13.85 19.92
N ARG A 318 -25.48 13.43 21.17
CA ARG A 318 -24.86 12.15 21.53
C ARG A 318 -25.94 11.11 21.81
N VAL A 319 -25.66 9.87 21.43
CA VAL A 319 -26.53 8.71 21.63
C VAL A 319 -25.69 7.55 22.16
N ASP A 320 -26.30 6.64 22.92
CA ASP A 320 -25.54 5.57 23.59
C ASP A 320 -25.16 4.42 22.65
N LYS A 321 -25.91 4.26 21.55
CA LYS A 321 -25.63 3.30 20.47
C LYS A 321 -25.59 4.04 19.13
N PRO A 322 -24.80 3.55 18.14
CA PRO A 322 -24.81 4.12 16.80
C PRO A 322 -26.22 4.17 16.19
N THR A 323 -26.43 5.06 15.23
CA THR A 323 -27.72 5.27 14.54
C THR A 323 -28.10 4.14 13.58
N THR A 324 -27.24 3.15 13.40
CA THR A 324 -27.45 1.92 12.63
C THR A 324 -27.32 0.73 13.56
N TYR A 325 -28.13 -0.31 13.32
CA TYR A 325 -28.17 -1.49 14.18
C TYR A 325 -26.88 -2.32 14.08
N ILE A 326 -26.37 -2.77 15.23
CA ILE A 326 -25.22 -3.69 15.34
C ILE A 326 -25.60 -4.77 16.36
N ASP A 327 -25.62 -6.03 15.92
CA ASP A 327 -25.71 -7.20 16.78
C ASP A 327 -24.30 -7.64 17.18
N GLU A 328 -23.71 -6.92 18.13
CA GLU A 328 -22.29 -7.07 18.51
C GLU A 328 -21.86 -8.50 18.83
N GLY A 329 -22.75 -9.32 19.40
CA GLY A 329 -22.46 -10.71 19.74
C GLY A 329 -22.36 -11.64 18.53
N ASN A 330 -22.84 -11.20 17.36
CA ASN A 330 -22.85 -11.96 16.11
C ASN A 330 -22.04 -11.28 14.99
N VAL A 331 -21.29 -10.21 15.28
CA VAL A 331 -20.40 -9.61 14.29
C VAL A 331 -19.21 -10.54 14.05
N ALA A 332 -19.13 -11.10 12.85
CA ALA A 332 -18.07 -12.03 12.48
C ALA A 332 -16.73 -11.32 12.31
N ARG A 333 -15.69 -11.81 13.01
CA ARG A 333 -14.30 -11.46 12.73
C ARG A 333 -13.82 -12.20 11.50
N VAL A 334 -13.32 -11.48 10.51
CA VAL A 334 -12.79 -12.02 9.24
C VAL A 334 -11.27 -11.87 9.20
N PRO A 335 -10.52 -12.69 8.44
CA PRO A 335 -9.07 -12.57 8.37
C PRO A 335 -8.68 -11.31 7.60
N LYS A 336 -7.49 -10.75 7.89
CA LYS A 336 -6.93 -9.60 7.15
C LYS A 336 -6.85 -9.84 5.64
N ARG A 337 -6.70 -11.11 5.22
CA ARG A 337 -6.73 -11.57 3.83
C ARG A 337 -8.03 -11.22 3.06
N THR A 338 -9.10 -10.85 3.77
CA THR A 338 -10.39 -10.36 3.21
C THR A 338 -10.28 -8.97 2.58
N ASP A 339 -9.25 -8.19 2.93
CA ASP A 339 -8.99 -6.88 2.31
C ASP A 339 -8.87 -7.03 0.79
N MET A 340 -9.69 -6.29 0.03
CA MET A 340 -9.72 -6.37 -1.43
C MET A 340 -8.38 -6.01 -2.10
N PHE A 341 -7.55 -5.16 -1.49
CA PHE A 341 -6.20 -4.90 -1.98
C PHE A 341 -5.26 -6.07 -1.73
N ALA A 342 -5.45 -6.83 -0.64
CA ALA A 342 -4.74 -8.09 -0.45
C ALA A 342 -5.23 -9.13 -1.47
N ARG A 343 -6.55 -9.29 -1.63
CA ARG A 343 -7.15 -10.19 -2.64
C ARG A 343 -6.63 -9.93 -4.04
N ALA A 344 -6.57 -8.67 -4.46
CA ALA A 344 -5.98 -8.27 -5.73
C ALA A 344 -4.53 -8.72 -5.88
N GLN A 345 -3.68 -8.50 -4.87
CA GLN A 345 -2.25 -8.87 -4.93
C GLN A 345 -2.03 -10.38 -5.10
N PHE A 346 -2.88 -11.21 -4.48
CA PHE A 346 -2.82 -12.66 -4.60
C PHE A 346 -3.52 -13.22 -5.85
N GLY A 347 -4.08 -12.36 -6.71
CA GLY A 347 -4.71 -12.78 -7.97
C GLY A 347 -6.17 -13.20 -7.84
N ASP A 348 -6.78 -13.08 -6.66
CA ASP A 348 -8.18 -13.52 -6.44
C ASP A 348 -9.18 -12.83 -7.38
N MET A 349 -8.85 -11.60 -7.80
CA MET A 349 -9.67 -10.70 -8.62
C MET A 349 -9.23 -10.69 -10.10
N GLY A 350 -8.50 -11.70 -10.54
CA GLY A 350 -7.99 -11.82 -11.91
C GLY A 350 -6.67 -11.10 -12.17
N LYS A 351 -6.00 -11.49 -13.25
CA LYS A 351 -4.63 -11.10 -13.61
C LYS A 351 -4.47 -9.58 -13.78
N ALA A 352 -5.39 -8.92 -14.47
CA ALA A 352 -5.31 -7.47 -14.69
C ALA A 352 -5.31 -6.67 -13.37
N THR A 353 -6.11 -7.12 -12.39
CA THR A 353 -6.14 -6.50 -11.05
C THR A 353 -4.85 -6.82 -10.29
N GLN A 354 -4.32 -8.03 -10.41
CA GLN A 354 -3.04 -8.43 -9.81
C GLN A 354 -1.87 -7.60 -10.33
N GLU A 355 -1.77 -7.43 -11.65
CA GLU A 355 -0.75 -6.60 -12.30
C GLU A 355 -0.87 -5.14 -11.88
N GLY A 356 -2.09 -4.60 -11.80
CA GLY A 356 -2.33 -3.25 -11.28
C GLY A 356 -1.96 -3.10 -9.79
N ALA A 357 -1.98 -4.19 -9.02
CA ALA A 357 -1.62 -4.24 -7.61
C ALA A 357 -0.14 -4.57 -7.34
N ALA A 358 0.55 -5.19 -8.29
CA ALA A 358 1.95 -5.61 -8.18
C ALA A 358 2.87 -4.41 -7.92
N GLY A 359 3.76 -4.55 -6.92
CA GLY A 359 4.64 -3.45 -6.46
C GLY A 359 3.88 -2.16 -6.12
N ALA A 360 2.59 -2.27 -5.83
CA ALA A 360 1.62 -1.21 -5.64
C ALA A 360 1.54 -0.21 -6.80
N TYR A 361 1.57 -0.72 -8.04
CA TYR A 361 1.51 0.07 -9.26
C TYR A 361 0.41 1.13 -9.24
N TYR A 362 -0.81 0.79 -8.80
CA TYR A 362 -1.94 1.72 -8.65
C TYR A 362 -1.62 3.01 -7.86
N ALA A 363 -0.64 2.97 -6.95
CA ALA A 363 -0.20 4.10 -6.16
C ALA A 363 1.12 4.70 -6.63
N ARG A 364 2.09 3.90 -7.11
CA ARG A 364 3.39 4.43 -7.59
C ARG A 364 3.31 5.09 -8.97
N LYS A 365 2.26 4.78 -9.75
CA LYS A 365 2.08 5.34 -11.09
C LYS A 365 1.95 6.86 -11.12
N ALA A 366 1.57 7.50 -10.01
CA ALA A 366 1.60 8.96 -9.85
C ALA A 366 2.79 9.39 -8.97
N ALA A 367 3.65 10.26 -9.49
CA ALA A 367 4.87 10.71 -8.82
C ALA A 367 4.64 11.32 -7.41
N PRO A 368 3.63 12.20 -7.19
CA PRO A 368 3.39 12.78 -5.86
C PRO A 368 3.07 11.71 -4.79
N SER A 369 2.34 10.66 -5.19
CA SER A 369 1.99 9.55 -4.31
C SER A 369 3.20 8.65 -4.00
N MET A 370 4.02 8.35 -5.01
CA MET A 370 5.27 7.60 -4.78
C MET A 370 6.22 8.36 -3.85
N ALA A 371 6.29 9.68 -3.98
CA ALA A 371 7.12 10.53 -3.12
C ALA A 371 6.76 10.39 -1.63
N GLN A 372 5.46 10.33 -1.31
CA GLN A 372 4.93 10.15 0.04
C GLN A 372 5.11 8.72 0.58
N ARG A 373 5.03 7.73 -0.31
CA ARG A 373 5.03 6.30 0.05
C ARG A 373 6.34 5.85 0.71
N ARG A 374 7.49 6.38 0.28
CA ARG A 374 8.81 6.01 0.86
C ARG A 374 8.86 6.27 2.36
N MET A 375 8.47 7.49 2.78
CA MET A 375 8.42 7.86 4.20
C MET A 375 7.33 7.09 4.95
N LEU A 376 6.15 6.90 4.32
CA LEU A 376 5.07 6.12 4.90
C LEU A 376 5.51 4.69 5.24
N GLY A 377 6.27 4.05 4.35
CA GLY A 377 6.85 2.73 4.61
C GLY A 377 7.88 2.75 5.75
N ALA A 378 8.74 3.76 5.83
CA ALA A 378 9.73 3.88 6.92
C ALA A 378 9.08 3.90 8.31
N PHE A 379 7.92 4.54 8.45
CA PHE A 379 7.21 4.61 9.73
C PHE A 379 6.57 3.29 10.20
N VAL A 380 6.47 2.27 9.33
CA VAL A 380 5.97 0.94 9.72
C VAL A 380 6.78 0.34 10.86
N LEU A 381 8.06 0.67 10.94
CA LEU A 381 8.96 0.15 11.97
C LEU A 381 8.61 0.63 13.39
N PHE A 382 7.90 1.75 13.53
CA PHE A 382 7.65 2.39 14.84
C PHE A 382 6.19 2.28 15.30
N GLN A 383 5.32 1.65 14.50
CA GLN A 383 3.90 1.52 14.79
C GLN A 383 3.65 0.77 16.11
N ASP A 384 4.48 -0.22 16.40
CA ASP A 384 4.38 -1.09 17.57
C ASP A 384 5.76 -1.27 18.24
N GLY A 385 5.76 -1.58 19.54
CA GLY A 385 6.96 -1.79 20.32
C GLY A 385 6.69 -1.99 21.81
N PRO A 386 7.75 -2.30 22.59
CA PRO A 386 7.61 -2.49 24.04
C PRO A 386 7.24 -1.16 24.73
N SER A 387 6.50 -1.26 25.84
CA SER A 387 6.24 -0.14 26.75
C SER A 387 7.44 0.09 27.67
N SER A 388 7.67 1.34 28.04
CA SER A 388 8.72 1.74 29.01
C SER A 388 8.24 1.56 30.45
N ASP A 389 9.15 1.64 31.43
CA ASP A 389 8.77 1.76 32.85
C ASP A 389 8.45 3.24 33.17
N GLY A 390 7.30 3.69 32.65
CA GLY A 390 6.85 5.08 32.73
C GLY A 390 5.91 5.37 33.90
N PRO A 391 5.48 6.64 34.07
CA PRO A 391 4.66 7.09 35.21
C PRO A 391 3.24 6.48 35.30
N ARG A 392 2.75 5.84 34.23
CA ARG A 392 1.50 5.07 34.15
C ARG A 392 0.27 5.73 34.80
N PRO A 393 -0.14 6.93 34.32
CA PRO A 393 -1.25 7.70 34.91
C PRO A 393 -2.62 7.01 34.76
N ASP A 394 -3.42 7.00 35.82
CA ASP A 394 -4.67 6.23 35.93
C ASP A 394 -5.97 7.07 35.79
N ASP A 395 -5.89 8.40 35.85
CA ASP A 395 -7.05 9.29 35.63
C ASP A 395 -7.50 9.27 34.16
N ALA A 396 -8.53 8.47 33.89
CA ALA A 396 -9.10 8.27 32.56
C ALA A 396 -9.57 9.58 31.88
N ARG A 397 -10.12 10.54 32.64
CA ARG A 397 -10.61 11.81 32.08
C ARG A 397 -9.44 12.71 31.69
N ARG A 398 -8.43 12.81 32.56
CA ARG A 398 -7.22 13.59 32.29
C ARG A 398 -6.44 12.99 31.12
N ASN A 399 -6.33 11.67 31.06
CA ASN A 399 -5.71 10.94 29.96
C ASN A 399 -6.42 11.23 28.63
N ALA A 400 -7.75 11.12 28.59
CA ALA A 400 -8.55 11.45 27.41
C ALA A 400 -8.32 12.89 26.94
N ALA A 401 -8.28 13.86 27.86
CA ALA A 401 -8.01 15.26 27.52
C ALA A 401 -6.59 15.45 26.95
N ASN A 402 -5.58 14.82 27.55
CA ASN A 402 -4.18 14.89 27.10
C ASN A 402 -4.01 14.29 25.70
N ILE A 403 -4.62 13.12 25.45
CA ILE A 403 -4.60 12.46 24.13
C ILE A 403 -5.21 13.37 23.08
N LYS A 404 -6.43 13.88 23.32
CA LYS A 404 -7.12 14.76 22.36
C LYS A 404 -6.33 16.02 22.07
N ALA A 405 -5.92 16.75 23.11
CA ALA A 405 -5.15 17.98 22.97
C ALA A 405 -3.83 17.76 22.23
N ALA A 406 -3.10 16.68 22.54
CA ALA A 406 -1.87 16.31 21.83
C ALA A 406 -2.11 16.03 20.34
N CYS A 407 -3.14 15.25 20.01
CA CYS A 407 -3.51 14.97 18.62
C CYS A 407 -3.84 16.26 17.85
N TYR A 408 -4.65 17.15 18.42
CA TYR A 408 -5.02 18.42 17.81
C TYR A 408 -3.84 19.40 17.68
N PHE A 409 -2.96 19.45 18.69
CA PHE A 409 -1.72 20.22 18.66
C PHE A 409 -0.78 19.76 17.53
N LEU A 410 -0.65 18.45 17.36
CA LEU A 410 0.13 17.84 16.28
C LEU A 410 -0.45 18.17 14.90
N GLY A 411 -1.78 18.22 14.78
CA GLY A 411 -2.48 18.60 13.55
C GLY A 411 -3.44 17.53 13.01
N VAL A 412 -4.02 16.71 13.89
CA VAL A 412 -5.16 15.85 13.55
C VAL A 412 -6.42 16.70 13.45
N ASP A 413 -7.29 16.45 12.46
CA ASP A 413 -8.47 17.29 12.20
C ASP A 413 -9.66 16.93 13.10
N ALA A 414 -9.84 15.63 13.42
CA ALA A 414 -10.82 15.16 14.40
C ALA A 414 -10.33 13.92 15.15
N VAL A 415 -10.61 13.86 16.46
CA VAL A 415 -10.17 12.80 17.37
C VAL A 415 -11.34 12.36 18.24
N GLY A 416 -11.52 11.05 18.36
CA GLY A 416 -12.54 10.45 19.21
C GLY A 416 -11.98 9.20 19.91
N LEU A 417 -12.47 8.95 21.12
CA LEU A 417 -12.01 7.87 21.99
C LEU A 417 -13.15 6.87 22.21
N SER A 418 -12.87 5.59 22.14
CA SER A 418 -13.87 4.55 22.43
C SER A 418 -13.21 3.30 23.00
N ARG A 419 -14.04 2.38 23.48
CA ARG A 419 -13.68 0.96 23.58
C ARG A 419 -13.22 0.41 22.22
N CYS A 420 -12.45 -0.68 22.25
CA CYS A 420 -12.00 -1.46 21.12
C CYS A 420 -12.49 -2.92 21.25
N PRO A 421 -13.75 -3.21 20.89
CA PRO A 421 -14.34 -4.54 21.06
C PRO A 421 -13.68 -5.58 20.15
N ASP A 422 -13.64 -6.84 20.55
CA ASP A 422 -13.00 -7.93 19.81
C ASP A 422 -13.46 -8.03 18.34
N TRP A 423 -14.74 -7.78 18.08
CA TRP A 423 -15.32 -7.83 16.73
C TRP A 423 -14.80 -6.71 15.80
N THR A 424 -14.11 -5.71 16.34
CA THR A 424 -13.40 -4.69 15.54
C THR A 424 -12.02 -5.14 15.09
N TRP A 425 -11.51 -6.27 15.59
CA TRP A 425 -10.24 -6.85 15.18
C TRP A 425 -10.45 -7.87 14.06
N TYR A 426 -9.51 -7.95 13.12
CA TYR A 426 -9.45 -9.09 12.21
C TYR A 426 -9.30 -10.40 13.02
N SER A 427 -9.74 -11.53 12.47
CA SER A 427 -9.55 -12.83 13.11
C SER A 427 -8.11 -13.34 13.01
N HIS A 428 -7.41 -12.99 11.93
CA HIS A 428 -6.04 -13.41 11.65
C HIS A 428 -5.21 -12.26 11.08
N ASP A 429 -3.91 -12.28 11.36
CA ASP A 429 -2.95 -11.26 10.92
C ASP A 429 -2.51 -11.46 9.46
N ALA A 430 -1.53 -10.67 9.01
CA ALA A 430 -0.98 -10.74 7.65
C ALA A 430 -0.29 -12.08 7.32
N THR A 431 0.11 -12.84 8.35
CA THR A 431 0.79 -14.13 8.24
C THR A 431 -0.19 -15.30 8.28
N GLY A 432 -1.48 -15.03 8.54
CA GLY A 432 -2.51 -16.05 8.75
C GLY A 432 -2.52 -16.60 10.17
N ALA A 433 -1.77 -16.01 11.11
CA ALA A 433 -1.81 -16.39 12.52
C ALA A 433 -3.08 -15.82 13.19
N PRO A 434 -3.74 -16.58 14.09
CA PRO A 434 -4.85 -16.06 14.88
C PRO A 434 -4.46 -14.80 15.65
N LEU A 435 -5.33 -13.80 15.62
CA LEU A 435 -5.17 -12.57 16.37
C LEU A 435 -5.97 -12.67 17.67
N GLU A 436 -5.30 -12.51 18.81
CA GLU A 436 -5.97 -12.25 20.08
C GLU A 436 -5.91 -10.76 20.35
N PRO A 437 -7.06 -10.04 20.46
CA PRO A 437 -7.09 -8.61 20.72
C PRO A 437 -6.23 -8.20 21.93
N PRO A 438 -5.11 -7.49 21.73
CA PRO A 438 -4.20 -7.15 22.83
C PRO A 438 -4.63 -5.91 23.63
N HIS A 439 -5.59 -5.14 23.11
CA HIS A 439 -5.98 -3.83 23.62
C HIS A 439 -7.50 -3.66 23.58
N ASP A 440 -8.06 -2.97 24.57
CA ASP A 440 -9.49 -2.73 24.75
C ASP A 440 -9.89 -1.26 24.54
N GLN A 441 -8.92 -0.38 24.25
CA GLN A 441 -9.11 1.05 24.01
C GLN A 441 -8.73 1.43 22.57
N ALA A 442 -9.46 2.36 21.96
CA ALA A 442 -9.21 2.87 20.61
C ALA A 442 -9.26 4.41 20.56
N ILE A 443 -8.20 4.99 19.99
CA ILE A 443 -8.07 6.42 19.70
C ILE A 443 -8.21 6.58 18.19
N SER A 444 -9.38 7.00 17.73
CA SER A 444 -9.66 7.20 16.31
C SER A 444 -9.29 8.62 15.89
N MET A 445 -8.58 8.75 14.76
CA MET A 445 -8.09 10.00 14.22
C MET A 445 -8.54 10.17 12.77
N ILE A 446 -8.97 11.37 12.40
CA ILE A 446 -9.31 11.75 11.03
C ILE A 446 -8.32 12.80 10.55
N ILE A 447 -7.80 12.58 9.34
CA ILE A 447 -7.04 13.55 8.55
C ILE A 447 -7.85 13.93 7.31
N ASP A 448 -8.05 15.23 7.08
CA ASP A 448 -8.72 15.78 5.91
C ASP A 448 -7.85 15.55 4.65
N GLN A 449 -8.47 15.07 3.57
CA GLN A 449 -7.81 14.88 2.26
C GLN A 449 -7.62 16.18 1.46
N GLY A 450 -8.17 17.29 1.93
CA GLY A 450 -8.00 18.64 1.37
C GLY A 450 -9.09 19.02 0.38
N PHE A 451 -9.90 20.02 0.74
CA PHE A 451 -11.01 20.53 -0.08
C PHE A 451 -10.55 21.10 -1.42
N ASP A 452 -9.59 22.03 -1.39
CA ASP A 452 -9.17 22.79 -2.57
C ASP A 452 -8.63 21.88 -3.68
N THR A 453 -7.80 20.89 -3.36
CA THR A 453 -7.30 19.95 -4.38
C THR A 453 -8.44 19.07 -4.93
N MET A 454 -9.37 18.64 -4.07
CA MET A 454 -10.53 17.85 -4.49
C MET A 454 -11.50 18.61 -5.41
N GLU A 455 -11.60 19.94 -5.24
CA GLU A 455 -12.37 20.80 -6.16
C GLU A 455 -11.78 20.81 -7.57
N GLY A 456 -10.45 20.83 -7.69
CA GLY A 456 -9.77 20.76 -8.99
C GLY A 456 -9.82 19.39 -9.64
N ALA A 457 -9.94 18.33 -8.84
CA ALA A 457 -9.81 16.95 -9.30
C ALA A 457 -11.13 16.38 -9.82
N SER A 458 -11.09 15.39 -10.71
CA SER A 458 -12.27 14.60 -11.08
C SER A 458 -12.69 13.60 -9.99
N GLY A 459 -11.76 13.31 -9.08
CA GLY A 459 -11.87 12.32 -8.02
C GLY A 459 -11.22 10.98 -8.39
N ASP A 460 -10.92 10.73 -9.66
CA ASP A 460 -10.30 9.51 -10.20
C ASP A 460 -9.25 9.82 -11.28
N ASP A 461 -8.67 11.02 -11.24
CA ASP A 461 -7.55 11.46 -12.07
C ASP A 461 -6.19 11.18 -11.38
N TRP A 462 -5.12 11.81 -11.86
CA TRP A 462 -3.75 11.56 -11.41
C TRP A 462 -3.41 12.07 -10.01
N ILE A 463 -4.24 12.91 -9.38
CA ILE A 463 -3.99 13.40 -8.01
C ILE A 463 -4.75 12.61 -6.94
N SER A 464 -5.77 11.84 -7.32
CA SER A 464 -6.67 11.15 -6.39
C SER A 464 -5.92 10.29 -5.35
N VAL A 465 -4.98 9.45 -5.80
CA VAL A 465 -4.16 8.64 -4.89
C VAL A 465 -3.25 9.46 -3.99
N ALA A 466 -2.72 10.60 -4.45
CA ALA A 466 -1.86 11.47 -3.66
C ALA A 466 -2.64 12.13 -2.50
N GLN A 467 -3.92 12.47 -2.70
CA GLN A 467 -4.80 12.93 -1.61
C GLN A 467 -4.91 11.89 -0.50
N SER A 468 -5.07 10.62 -0.88
CA SER A 468 -5.09 9.51 0.05
C SER A 468 -3.73 9.32 0.75
N MET A 469 -2.63 9.25 -0.02
CA MET A 469 -1.29 8.98 0.52
C MET A 469 -0.80 10.09 1.44
N ARG A 470 -1.11 11.37 1.15
CA ARG A 470 -0.85 12.48 2.08
C ARG A 470 -1.48 12.24 3.44
N ALA A 471 -2.78 11.93 3.45
CA ALA A 471 -3.52 11.76 4.70
C ALA A 471 -3.08 10.50 5.46
N TYR A 472 -2.74 9.41 4.76
CA TYR A 472 -2.17 8.21 5.37
C TYR A 472 -0.77 8.42 5.95
N LEU A 473 0.10 9.12 5.23
CA LEU A 473 1.43 9.50 5.73
C LEU A 473 1.29 10.33 6.99
N ARG A 474 0.41 11.35 6.96
CA ARG A 474 0.15 12.21 8.10
C ARG A 474 -0.27 11.41 9.33
N PHE A 475 -1.27 10.54 9.18
CA PHE A 475 -1.71 9.71 10.29
C PHE A 475 -0.58 8.82 10.81
N SER A 476 0.20 8.19 9.92
CA SER A 476 1.28 7.29 10.32
C SER A 476 2.35 8.00 11.16
N LEU A 477 2.62 9.27 10.87
CA LEU A 477 3.46 10.13 11.70
C LEU A 477 2.78 10.48 13.04
N LEU A 478 1.59 11.09 12.98
CA LEU A 478 0.96 11.65 14.18
C LEU A 478 0.43 10.57 15.14
N GLY A 479 -0.27 9.57 14.62
CA GLY A 479 -0.75 8.42 15.40
C GLY A 479 0.41 7.58 15.94
N GLY A 480 1.49 7.45 15.17
CA GLY A 480 2.72 6.82 15.61
C GLY A 480 3.35 7.51 16.84
N ILE A 481 3.44 8.85 16.82
CA ILE A 481 3.92 9.65 17.96
C ILE A 481 3.02 9.47 19.19
N ILE A 482 1.70 9.45 19.00
CA ILE A 482 0.75 9.22 20.12
C ILE A 482 0.93 7.82 20.70
N ALA A 483 1.02 6.78 19.87
CA ALA A 483 1.29 5.42 20.33
C ALA A 483 2.63 5.35 21.08
N ARG A 484 3.69 5.98 20.55
CA ARG A 484 4.99 6.05 21.23
C ARG A 484 4.91 6.79 22.56
N GLN A 485 4.16 7.89 22.65
CA GLN A 485 4.00 8.63 23.89
C GLN A 485 3.30 7.78 24.95
N ILE A 486 2.26 7.04 24.58
CA ILE A 486 1.56 6.13 25.49
C ILE A 486 2.50 5.01 25.97
N ARG A 487 3.34 4.46 25.08
CA ARG A 487 4.40 3.50 25.45
C ARG A 487 5.44 4.09 26.39
N ASN A 488 5.86 5.33 26.18
CA ASN A 488 6.77 6.04 27.09
C ASN A 488 6.15 6.23 28.48
N LEU A 489 4.81 6.35 28.56
CA LEU A 489 4.08 6.44 29.83
C LEU A 489 3.87 5.07 30.50
N GLY A 490 4.24 3.96 29.86
CA GLY A 490 4.18 2.62 30.45
C GLY A 490 2.93 1.80 30.15
N TYR A 491 2.16 2.21 29.14
CA TYR A 491 1.03 1.46 28.60
C TYR A 491 1.39 0.84 27.25
N LYS A 492 0.77 -0.28 26.89
CA LYS A 492 0.91 -0.85 25.55
C LYS A 492 0.14 0.03 24.56
N ALA A 493 0.69 0.22 23.37
CA ALA A 493 -0.02 0.91 22.30
C ALA A 493 0.54 0.59 20.92
N LYS A 494 -0.36 0.49 19.93
CA LYS A 494 -0.04 0.26 18.52
C LYS A 494 -0.80 1.23 17.62
N ALA A 495 -0.09 1.82 16.65
CA ALA A 495 -0.72 2.62 15.59
C ALA A 495 -1.10 1.73 14.39
N HIS A 496 -2.37 1.69 14.03
CA HIS A 496 -2.90 0.93 12.90
C HIS A 496 -3.09 1.86 11.68
N THR A 497 -2.18 1.72 10.72
CA THR A 497 -2.07 2.54 9.51
C THR A 497 -2.62 1.82 8.28
N VAL A 498 -2.54 2.47 7.10
CA VAL A 498 -2.83 1.80 5.81
C VAL A 498 -1.79 0.76 5.43
N MET A 499 -0.57 0.85 5.98
CA MET A 499 0.52 -0.07 5.65
C MET A 499 0.51 -1.28 6.59
N ASP A 500 0.15 -1.09 7.85
CA ASP A 500 -0.06 -2.20 8.77
C ASP A 500 -1.11 -1.83 9.82
N GLY A 501 -2.11 -2.70 9.96
CA GLY A 501 -3.27 -2.53 10.82
C GLY A 501 -3.95 -3.87 11.10
N GLU A 502 -4.55 -4.01 12.27
CA GLU A 502 -5.19 -5.24 12.76
C GLU A 502 -6.65 -5.00 13.18
N VAL A 503 -7.11 -3.76 13.06
CA VAL A 503 -8.47 -3.33 13.39
C VAL A 503 -9.18 -2.74 12.18
N LEU A 504 -10.49 -2.94 12.14
CA LEU A 504 -11.42 -2.28 11.24
C LEU A 504 -11.71 -0.88 11.77
N GLN A 505 -11.27 0.14 11.05
CA GLN A 505 -11.40 1.53 11.48
C GLN A 505 -12.84 2.09 11.44
N PRO A 506 -13.70 1.78 10.43
CA PRO A 506 -15.06 2.31 10.36
C PRO A 506 -15.89 2.14 11.65
N PRO A 507 -15.99 0.95 12.28
CA PRO A 507 -16.76 0.83 13.51
C PRO A 507 -16.19 1.65 14.67
N LEU A 508 -14.87 1.82 14.74
CA LEU A 508 -14.24 2.63 15.79
C LEU A 508 -14.52 4.13 15.61
N LEU A 509 -14.67 4.62 14.37
CA LEU A 509 -15.16 5.98 14.09
C LEU A 509 -16.62 6.17 14.54
N LEU A 510 -17.47 5.15 14.39
CA LEU A 510 -18.86 5.18 14.86
C LEU A 510 -18.93 5.23 16.39
N LEU A 511 -18.22 4.31 17.05
CA LEU A 511 -18.20 4.19 18.52
C LEU A 511 -17.65 5.44 19.19
N SER A 512 -16.64 6.07 18.59
CA SER A 512 -16.04 7.32 19.08
C SER A 512 -16.82 8.58 18.72
N GLY A 513 -17.94 8.45 17.99
CA GLY A 513 -18.80 9.56 17.62
C GLY A 513 -18.15 10.58 16.68
N LEU A 514 -17.31 10.10 15.76
CA LEU A 514 -16.68 10.91 14.72
C LEU A 514 -17.48 10.98 13.43
N GLY A 515 -18.52 10.15 13.29
CA GLY A 515 -19.40 10.19 12.13
C GLY A 515 -20.53 9.16 12.21
N GLU A 516 -21.26 9.05 11.13
CA GLU A 516 -22.36 8.08 10.95
C GLU A 516 -22.15 7.26 9.67
N VAL A 517 -22.79 6.08 9.59
CA VAL A 517 -22.81 5.25 8.38
C VAL A 517 -23.45 6.04 7.24
N SER A 518 -22.82 6.02 6.06
CA SER A 518 -23.29 6.76 4.89
C SER A 518 -23.63 5.82 3.73
N ARG A 519 -24.39 6.32 2.74
CA ARG A 519 -24.70 5.56 1.51
C ARG A 519 -23.46 5.12 0.72
N ILE A 520 -22.33 5.83 0.85
CA ILE A 520 -21.07 5.44 0.21
C ILE A 520 -20.66 4.01 0.63
N GLY A 521 -21.11 3.57 1.81
CA GLY A 521 -20.92 2.23 2.34
C GLY A 521 -19.81 2.21 3.36
N GLU A 522 -18.60 1.84 2.94
CA GLU A 522 -17.45 1.66 3.84
C GLU A 522 -16.78 2.97 4.28
N VAL A 523 -17.46 4.11 4.09
CA VAL A 523 -17.01 5.43 4.51
C VAL A 523 -17.95 5.99 5.57
N ILE A 524 -17.43 6.16 6.78
CA ILE A 524 -18.12 6.87 7.86
C ILE A 524 -18.03 8.37 7.55
N LEU A 525 -19.17 9.05 7.50
CA LEU A 525 -19.25 10.45 7.11
C LEU A 525 -19.21 11.33 8.36
N ASN A 526 -18.29 12.30 8.34
CA ASN A 526 -18.12 13.27 9.41
C ASN A 526 -19.05 14.50 9.21
N PRO A 527 -19.69 15.05 10.25
CA PRO A 527 -20.63 16.17 10.13
C PRO A 527 -20.00 17.51 9.66
N PHE A 528 -18.68 17.67 9.77
CA PHE A 528 -17.98 18.91 9.42
C PHE A 528 -17.12 18.77 8.16
N LEU A 529 -16.41 17.64 8.03
CA LEU A 529 -15.52 17.33 6.90
C LEU A 529 -16.22 16.53 5.79
N GLY A 530 -17.46 16.09 6.02
CA GLY A 530 -18.14 15.17 5.12
C GLY A 530 -17.39 13.83 5.03
N PRO A 531 -17.40 13.18 3.86
CA PRO A 531 -16.63 11.96 3.63
C PRO A 531 -15.16 12.23 3.23
N ARG A 532 -14.68 13.49 3.24
CA ARG A 532 -13.35 13.91 2.75
C ARG A 532 -12.20 13.57 3.70
N LEU A 533 -12.15 12.33 4.17
CA LEU A 533 -11.25 11.93 5.24
C LEU A 533 -10.48 10.66 4.92
N LYS A 534 -9.32 10.51 5.56
CA LYS A 534 -8.76 9.21 5.89
C LYS A 534 -8.72 9.08 7.40
N SER A 535 -8.94 7.87 7.88
CA SER A 535 -8.80 7.56 9.29
C SER A 535 -7.53 6.77 9.57
N GLY A 536 -7.17 6.76 10.83
CA GLY A 536 -6.29 5.79 11.43
C GLY A 536 -6.61 5.65 12.92
N VAL A 537 -6.14 4.57 13.53
CA VAL A 537 -6.47 4.23 14.91
C VAL A 537 -5.20 3.92 15.69
N VAL A 538 -5.11 4.40 16.93
CA VAL A 538 -4.16 3.86 17.93
C VAL A 538 -4.95 3.03 18.93
N THR A 539 -4.57 1.77 19.13
CA THR A 539 -5.12 0.95 20.22
C THR A 539 -4.18 0.94 21.41
N THR A 540 -4.72 0.80 22.62
CA THR A 540 -3.94 0.87 23.88
C THR A 540 -4.65 0.14 25.03
N ASP A 541 -3.92 -0.15 26.11
CA ASP A 541 -4.47 -0.55 27.41
C ASP A 541 -4.50 0.61 28.44
N MET A 542 -4.22 1.84 27.98
CA MET A 542 -4.27 3.05 28.81
C MET A 542 -5.72 3.45 29.14
N PRO A 543 -6.09 3.59 30.42
CA PRO A 543 -7.44 3.98 30.80
C PRO A 543 -7.75 5.39 30.29
N MET A 544 -8.89 5.54 29.62
CA MET A 544 -9.35 6.81 29.06
C MET A 544 -10.88 6.92 29.04
N GLU A 545 -11.43 8.10 29.29
CA GLU A 545 -12.87 8.39 29.18
C GLU A 545 -13.29 8.35 27.71
N HIS A 546 -14.33 7.59 27.39
CA HIS A 546 -14.82 7.41 26.01
C HIS A 546 -15.75 8.54 25.58
N ASP A 547 -15.71 8.84 24.30
CA ASP A 547 -16.77 9.55 23.62
C ASP A 547 -17.99 8.64 23.40
N ARG A 548 -19.10 9.24 22.98
CA ARG A 548 -20.32 8.53 22.59
C ARG A 548 -20.63 8.72 21.11
N PRO A 549 -21.27 7.73 20.46
CA PRO A 549 -21.81 7.89 19.12
C PRO A 549 -22.66 9.16 18.95
N ILE A 550 -22.76 9.63 17.72
CA ILE A 550 -23.50 10.86 17.37
C ILE A 550 -24.71 10.55 16.50
N ASP A 551 -25.70 11.44 16.55
CA ASP A 551 -26.84 11.49 15.62
C ASP A 551 -26.97 12.92 15.10
N PHE A 552 -26.57 13.13 13.86
CA PHE A 552 -26.71 14.40 13.14
C PHE A 552 -27.69 14.28 11.96
N GLY A 553 -28.57 13.27 12.00
CA GLY A 553 -29.63 13.09 11.00
C GLY A 553 -29.17 12.47 9.68
N LEU A 554 -27.95 11.91 9.61
CA LEU A 554 -27.38 11.44 8.35
C LEU A 554 -28.19 10.29 7.72
N GLN A 555 -28.69 9.36 8.54
CA GLN A 555 -29.41 8.19 8.03
C GLN A 555 -30.56 8.58 7.11
N LYS A 556 -31.40 9.52 7.58
CA LYS A 556 -32.55 10.05 6.85
C LYS A 556 -32.12 10.88 5.63
N PHE A 557 -31.00 11.61 5.73
CA PHE A 557 -30.45 12.35 4.60
C PHE A 557 -30.00 11.41 3.48
N CYS A 558 -29.22 10.37 3.80
CA CYS A 558 -28.71 9.40 2.84
C CYS A 558 -29.82 8.52 2.24
N GLU A 559 -30.85 8.15 3.02
CA GLU A 559 -32.06 7.48 2.49
C GLU A 559 -32.69 8.24 1.32
N SER A 560 -32.61 9.57 1.35
CA SER A 560 -33.23 10.46 0.36
C SER A 560 -32.26 10.99 -0.71
N CYS A 561 -30.98 10.64 -0.66
CA CYS A 561 -29.94 11.18 -1.55
C CYS A 561 -29.11 10.08 -2.21
N ASN A 562 -29.07 10.07 -3.56
CA ASN A 562 -28.32 9.10 -4.36
C ASN A 562 -27.12 9.69 -5.12
N LYS A 563 -26.69 10.93 -4.81
CA LYS A 563 -25.63 11.60 -5.58
C LYS A 563 -24.31 10.81 -5.63
N CYS A 564 -23.87 10.23 -4.51
CA CYS A 564 -22.66 9.40 -4.52
C CYS A 564 -22.80 8.12 -5.36
N ALA A 565 -23.99 7.52 -5.40
CA ALA A 565 -24.29 6.33 -6.21
C ALA A 565 -24.31 6.68 -7.70
N ARG A 566 -25.03 7.75 -8.07
CA ARG A 566 -25.11 8.29 -9.43
C ARG A 566 -23.73 8.64 -10.01
N GLU A 567 -22.86 9.23 -9.19
CA GLU A 567 -21.56 9.70 -9.64
C GLU A 567 -20.44 8.64 -9.57
N CYS A 568 -20.75 7.42 -9.13
CA CYS A 568 -19.78 6.34 -8.99
C CYS A 568 -19.38 5.77 -10.37
N PRO A 569 -18.12 5.91 -10.83
CA PRO A 569 -17.72 5.47 -12.17
C PRO A 569 -17.86 3.96 -12.40
N SER A 570 -17.74 3.16 -11.34
CA SER A 570 -17.84 1.70 -11.41
C SER A 570 -19.23 1.17 -11.10
N GLY A 571 -20.20 2.04 -10.76
CA GLY A 571 -21.53 1.63 -10.32
C GLY A 571 -21.54 0.76 -9.05
N ALA A 572 -20.54 0.91 -8.17
CA ALA A 572 -20.37 0.06 -6.99
C ALA A 572 -21.25 0.44 -5.79
N ILE A 573 -21.79 1.66 -5.76
CA ILE A 573 -22.55 2.18 -4.62
C ILE A 573 -24.04 1.93 -4.86
N THR A 574 -24.72 1.37 -3.84
CA THR A 574 -26.14 1.05 -3.92
C THR A 574 -27.04 2.28 -3.85
N ALA A 575 -28.04 2.34 -4.73
CA ALA A 575 -29.18 3.26 -4.66
C ALA A 575 -30.30 2.70 -3.76
N GLY A 576 -30.17 1.44 -3.30
CA GLY A 576 -31.16 0.73 -2.50
C GLY A 576 -31.18 1.07 -1.00
N PRO A 577 -31.91 0.26 -0.21
CA PRO A 577 -32.01 0.43 1.24
C PRO A 577 -30.74 -0.01 1.99
N LYS A 578 -30.70 0.26 3.30
CA LYS A 578 -29.75 -0.39 4.20
C LYS A 578 -30.18 -1.83 4.45
N LEU A 579 -29.21 -2.74 4.52
CA LEU A 579 -29.43 -4.16 4.78
C LEU A 579 -28.39 -4.69 5.77
N MET A 580 -28.64 -5.87 6.34
CA MET A 580 -27.76 -6.51 7.31
C MET A 580 -26.59 -7.23 6.63
N PHE A 581 -25.37 -6.89 7.02
CA PHE A 581 -24.11 -7.50 6.58
C PHE A 581 -23.26 -7.86 7.81
N ASN A 582 -22.80 -9.10 7.95
CA ASN A 582 -21.95 -9.56 9.07
C ASN A 582 -22.40 -9.08 10.46
N GLY A 583 -23.71 -9.09 10.74
CA GLY A 583 -24.26 -8.67 12.05
C GLY A 583 -24.49 -7.16 12.22
N TYR A 584 -24.30 -6.34 11.19
CA TYR A 584 -24.56 -4.89 11.26
C TYR A 584 -25.29 -4.33 10.04
N GLU A 585 -26.02 -3.24 10.25
CA GLU A 585 -26.81 -2.56 9.22
C GLU A 585 -25.97 -1.56 8.41
N ILE A 586 -25.99 -1.65 7.08
CA ILE A 586 -25.17 -0.82 6.20
C ILE A 586 -25.77 -0.67 4.78
N TRP A 587 -25.43 0.41 4.08
CA TRP A 587 -25.50 0.45 2.60
C TRP A 587 -24.27 -0.24 2.02
N LYS A 588 -24.31 -1.56 1.87
CA LYS A 588 -23.12 -2.30 1.42
C LYS A 588 -22.83 -2.01 -0.06
N SER A 589 -21.63 -1.52 -0.35
CA SER A 589 -21.12 -1.32 -1.71
C SER A 589 -20.50 -2.60 -2.29
N ASP A 590 -20.57 -2.77 -3.61
CA ASP A 590 -19.82 -3.80 -4.34
C ASP A 590 -18.32 -3.49 -4.28
N SER A 591 -17.68 -4.10 -3.30
CA SER A 591 -16.29 -3.80 -2.93
C SER A 591 -15.31 -4.34 -3.97
N GLN A 592 -15.69 -5.39 -4.71
CA GLN A 592 -14.92 -5.92 -5.82
C GLN A 592 -14.91 -4.92 -6.98
N LYS A 593 -16.08 -4.43 -7.44
CA LYS A 593 -16.18 -3.40 -8.50
C LYS A 593 -15.38 -2.14 -8.14
N CYS A 594 -15.51 -1.67 -6.91
CA CYS A 594 -14.78 -0.49 -6.42
C CYS A 594 -13.26 -0.70 -6.44
N ALA A 595 -12.78 -1.82 -5.89
CA ALA A 595 -11.36 -2.14 -5.84
C ALA A 595 -10.76 -2.36 -7.24
N THR A 596 -11.43 -3.12 -8.10
CA THR A 596 -11.02 -3.30 -9.51
C THR A 596 -10.85 -1.95 -10.18
N TYR A 597 -11.86 -1.08 -10.13
CA TYR A 597 -11.77 0.24 -10.76
C TYR A 597 -10.62 1.10 -10.21
N ARG A 598 -10.46 1.14 -8.88
CA ARG A 598 -9.38 1.91 -8.24
C ARG A 598 -8.00 1.41 -8.67
N ILE A 599 -7.83 0.11 -8.81
CA ILE A 599 -6.54 -0.50 -9.15
C ILE A 599 -6.23 -0.31 -10.65
N THR A 600 -7.21 -0.55 -11.52
CA THR A 600 -6.98 -0.68 -12.97
C THR A 600 -7.33 0.55 -13.80
N THR A 601 -7.89 1.62 -13.20
CA THR A 601 -8.29 2.82 -13.95
C THR A 601 -7.15 3.40 -14.80
N PRO A 602 -7.31 3.52 -16.13
CA PRO A 602 -6.23 3.94 -17.03
C PRO A 602 -6.09 5.48 -17.12
N GLY A 603 -7.15 6.23 -16.85
CA GLY A 603 -7.20 7.70 -16.98
C GLY A 603 -6.80 8.47 -15.72
N GLY A 604 -6.27 7.79 -14.70
CA GLY A 604 -5.88 8.39 -13.44
C GLY A 604 -5.31 7.37 -12.47
N ALA A 605 -5.23 7.72 -11.18
CA ALA A 605 -4.65 6.86 -10.16
C ALA A 605 -5.54 6.76 -8.93
N MET A 606 -6.14 5.57 -8.73
CA MET A 606 -7.18 5.29 -7.74
C MET A 606 -8.46 6.11 -8.00
N CYS A 607 -9.39 6.06 -7.05
CA CYS A 607 -10.64 6.80 -7.12
C CYS A 607 -11.11 7.15 -5.69
N GLY A 608 -11.66 8.35 -5.56
CA GLY A 608 -12.29 8.94 -4.40
C GLY A 608 -13.46 9.85 -4.78
N ARG A 609 -14.03 9.67 -5.99
CA ARG A 609 -15.06 10.55 -6.56
C ARG A 609 -16.33 10.63 -5.70
N CYS A 610 -16.70 9.56 -5.02
CA CYS A 610 -17.82 9.56 -4.08
C CYS A 610 -17.65 10.57 -2.93
N MET A 611 -16.41 10.85 -2.51
CA MET A 611 -16.13 11.87 -1.50
C MET A 611 -16.31 13.27 -2.07
N LYS A 612 -15.79 13.50 -3.30
CA LYS A 612 -15.88 14.78 -4.00
C LYS A 612 -17.31 15.24 -4.21
N THR A 613 -18.19 14.35 -4.68
CA THR A 613 -19.54 14.69 -5.11
C THR A 613 -20.58 14.68 -3.99
N CYS A 614 -20.20 14.28 -2.77
CA CYS A 614 -21.12 14.28 -1.64
C CYS A 614 -21.51 15.72 -1.25
N PRO A 615 -22.81 16.03 -1.03
CA PRO A 615 -23.23 17.37 -0.59
C PRO A 615 -22.68 17.82 0.77
N TRP A 616 -22.10 16.90 1.55
CA TRP A 616 -21.43 17.21 2.82
C TRP A 616 -19.96 17.61 2.66
N ASN A 617 -19.40 17.50 1.44
CA ASN A 617 -18.06 17.97 1.10
C ASN A 617 -18.08 19.50 0.91
N LEU A 618 -18.08 20.22 2.03
CA LEU A 618 -18.22 21.68 2.08
C LEU A 618 -16.88 22.38 2.34
N GLU A 619 -16.80 23.66 1.96
CA GLU A 619 -15.60 24.50 2.14
C GLU A 619 -15.46 24.99 3.60
N GLY A 620 -16.56 25.01 4.36
CA GLY A 620 -16.61 25.51 5.74
C GLY A 620 -16.96 27.00 5.84
N LEU A 621 -17.68 27.54 4.86
CA LEU A 621 -18.08 28.94 4.82
C LEU A 621 -19.19 29.26 5.83
N PHE A 622 -19.24 30.51 6.28
CA PHE A 622 -20.35 31.01 7.08
C PHE A 622 -21.70 30.86 6.33
N ALA A 623 -21.70 31.08 5.02
CA ALA A 623 -22.88 30.95 4.16
C ALA A 623 -23.41 29.51 4.04
N GLU A 624 -22.60 28.50 4.35
CA GLU A 624 -23.02 27.08 4.32
C GLU A 624 -23.68 26.63 5.63
N LYS A 625 -23.63 27.44 6.69
CA LYS A 625 -24.23 27.08 7.99
C LYS A 625 -25.73 26.80 7.90
N PRO A 626 -26.56 27.58 7.18
CA PRO A 626 -27.98 27.27 7.01
C PRO A 626 -28.21 25.94 6.29
N PHE A 627 -27.43 25.64 5.24
CA PHE A 627 -27.48 24.35 4.54
C PHE A 627 -27.18 23.20 5.49
N ARG A 628 -26.06 23.27 6.21
CA ARG A 628 -25.65 22.22 7.16
C ARG A 628 -26.68 22.05 8.28
N TRP A 629 -27.20 23.15 8.83
CA TRP A 629 -28.22 23.11 9.85
C TRP A 629 -29.51 22.44 9.35
N ALA A 630 -29.97 22.80 8.15
CA ALA A 630 -31.15 22.17 7.54
C ALA A 630 -30.91 20.68 7.25
N ALA A 631 -29.74 20.31 6.73
CA ALA A 631 -29.36 18.92 6.49
C ALA A 631 -29.36 18.08 7.77
N MET A 632 -28.94 18.66 8.90
CA MET A 632 -28.92 17.98 10.20
C MET A 632 -30.28 17.91 10.91
N ASN A 633 -31.11 18.96 10.78
CA ASN A 633 -32.30 19.14 11.62
C ASN A 633 -33.63 18.99 10.87
N ILE A 634 -33.61 19.05 9.53
CA ILE A 634 -34.81 18.93 8.67
C ILE A 634 -34.58 17.84 7.63
N PRO A 635 -34.62 16.55 8.01
CA PRO A 635 -34.24 15.48 7.09
C PRO A 635 -35.13 15.37 5.84
N LYS A 636 -36.40 15.80 5.92
CA LYS A 636 -37.31 15.90 4.77
C LYS A 636 -36.83 16.88 3.69
N ALA A 637 -35.89 17.77 4.00
CA ALA A 637 -35.30 18.70 3.03
C ALA A 637 -34.22 18.04 2.17
N ALA A 638 -33.75 16.83 2.47
CA ALA A 638 -32.62 16.20 1.79
C ALA A 638 -32.74 16.13 0.25
N PRO A 639 -33.89 15.74 -0.37
CA PRO A 639 -34.02 15.78 -1.83
C PRO A 639 -33.85 17.18 -2.41
N ALA A 640 -34.45 18.19 -1.76
CA ALA A 640 -34.36 19.58 -2.20
C ALA A 640 -32.93 20.13 -2.03
N LEU A 641 -32.25 19.79 -0.93
CA LEU A 641 -30.86 20.16 -0.68
C LEU A 641 -29.90 19.49 -1.68
N ALA A 642 -30.10 18.21 -1.99
CA ALA A 642 -29.31 17.52 -3.01
C ALA A 642 -29.52 18.13 -4.42
N LYS A 643 -30.77 18.47 -4.76
CA LYS A 643 -31.09 19.16 -6.02
C LYS A 643 -30.50 20.57 -6.07
N LEU A 644 -30.53 21.31 -4.96
CA LEU A 644 -29.88 22.62 -4.84
C LEU A 644 -28.36 22.50 -5.05
N ASP A 645 -27.73 21.52 -4.41
CA ASP A 645 -26.30 21.22 -4.55
C ASP A 645 -25.90 20.92 -6.01
N ASP A 646 -26.71 20.15 -6.73
CA ASP A 646 -26.55 19.92 -8.18
C ASP A 646 -26.75 21.20 -9.00
N THR A 647 -27.73 22.03 -8.65
CA THR A 647 -28.04 23.28 -9.37
C THR A 647 -26.92 24.31 -9.22
N LEU A 648 -26.28 24.36 -8.04
CA LEU A 648 -25.10 25.18 -7.76
C LEU A 648 -23.81 24.62 -8.39
N GLY A 649 -23.86 23.43 -8.98
CA GLY A 649 -22.71 22.78 -9.63
C GLY A 649 -21.64 22.29 -8.66
N HIS A 650 -22.00 22.07 -7.40
CA HIS A 650 -21.07 21.50 -6.41
C HIS A 650 -20.70 20.06 -6.78
N GLY A 651 -19.41 19.74 -6.67
CA GLY A 651 -18.86 18.47 -7.13
C GLY A 651 -18.46 18.45 -8.61
N GLY A 652 -18.61 19.55 -9.34
CA GLY A 652 -18.00 19.74 -10.66
C GLY A 652 -16.50 20.01 -10.59
N LEU A 653 -15.84 20.16 -11.75
CA LEU A 653 -14.43 20.52 -11.83
C LEU A 653 -14.23 22.02 -11.65
N ASN A 654 -13.16 22.40 -10.93
CA ASN A 654 -12.69 23.77 -10.84
C ASN A 654 -11.24 23.87 -11.35
N PRO A 655 -11.02 24.24 -12.63
CA PRO A 655 -9.68 24.31 -13.21
C PRO A 655 -8.70 25.23 -12.47
N VAL A 656 -9.19 26.26 -11.77
CA VAL A 656 -8.34 27.16 -10.95
C VAL A 656 -7.60 26.39 -9.84
N LYS A 657 -8.15 25.25 -9.43
CA LYS A 657 -7.61 24.40 -8.36
C LYS A 657 -6.77 23.23 -8.86
N LYS A 658 -6.70 22.99 -10.18
CA LYS A 658 -5.81 21.99 -10.77
C LYS A 658 -4.38 22.54 -10.76
N TRP A 659 -3.51 21.96 -9.94
CA TRP A 659 -2.12 22.42 -9.75
C TRP A 659 -1.06 21.38 -10.10
N TRP A 660 -1.46 20.12 -10.28
CA TRP A 660 -0.56 19.01 -10.57
C TRP A 660 -0.35 18.82 -12.07
N TRP A 661 0.71 18.10 -12.41
CA TRP A 661 0.98 17.68 -13.78
C TRP A 661 0.41 16.29 -14.02
N ASP A 662 -0.21 16.09 -15.17
CA ASP A 662 -0.73 14.79 -15.62
C ASP A 662 0.41 13.96 -16.23
N ILE A 663 1.31 13.51 -15.35
CA ILE A 663 2.44 12.64 -15.67
C ILE A 663 2.30 11.30 -14.94
N ALA A 664 2.76 10.23 -15.59
CA ALA A 664 2.67 8.87 -15.09
C ALA A 664 3.97 8.10 -15.29
N LEU A 665 4.20 7.12 -14.42
CA LEU A 665 5.33 6.19 -14.53
C LEU A 665 5.25 5.41 -15.86
N THR A 666 6.35 5.35 -16.60
CA THR A 666 6.49 4.54 -17.83
C THR A 666 7.54 3.44 -17.68
N GLU A 667 7.66 2.60 -18.71
CA GLU A 667 8.50 1.38 -18.69
C GLU A 667 10.00 1.66 -18.50
N ASP A 668 10.48 2.83 -18.91
CA ASP A 668 11.85 3.31 -18.70
C ASP A 668 12.12 3.78 -17.25
N GLY A 669 11.11 3.72 -16.37
CA GLY A 669 11.19 4.16 -14.99
C GLY A 669 10.99 5.67 -14.79
N GLY A 670 10.81 6.45 -15.85
CA GLY A 670 10.58 7.89 -15.81
C GLY A 670 9.10 8.25 -15.63
N TYR A 671 8.82 9.53 -15.32
CA TYR A 671 7.46 10.06 -15.30
C TYR A 671 7.21 10.97 -16.51
N HIS A 672 6.30 10.56 -17.39
CA HIS A 672 6.07 11.21 -18.68
C HIS A 672 4.58 11.53 -18.89
N PRO A 673 4.22 12.39 -19.86
CA PRO A 673 2.84 12.74 -20.12
C PRO A 673 2.02 11.48 -20.42
N VAL A 674 0.81 11.46 -19.91
CA VAL A 674 -0.05 10.28 -19.94
C VAL A 674 -0.44 9.90 -21.37
N ARG A 675 -0.33 8.60 -21.71
CA ARG A 675 -0.67 8.09 -23.05
C ARG A 675 -2.18 7.93 -23.27
N ARG A 676 -2.95 7.81 -22.18
CA ARG A 676 -4.41 7.65 -22.19
C ARG A 676 -5.09 8.96 -21.78
N PRO A 677 -6.31 9.27 -22.25
CA PRO A 677 -7.05 10.44 -21.82
C PRO A 677 -7.20 10.51 -20.30
N VAL A 678 -6.98 11.68 -19.73
CA VAL A 678 -7.19 11.95 -18.29
C VAL A 678 -8.68 11.88 -17.98
N ASN A 679 -9.05 11.30 -16.84
CA ASN A 679 -10.42 11.34 -16.35
C ASN A 679 -10.79 12.80 -15.97
N GLU A 680 -11.70 13.40 -16.74
CA GLU A 680 -12.22 14.76 -16.50
C GLU A 680 -13.76 14.75 -16.47
N ARG A 681 -14.32 14.06 -15.48
CA ARG A 681 -15.76 13.85 -15.33
C ARG A 681 -16.48 15.04 -14.69
N ASP A 682 -17.48 15.57 -15.38
CA ASP A 682 -18.48 16.49 -14.82
C ASP A 682 -19.63 15.72 -14.11
N LEU A 683 -20.61 16.43 -13.57
CA LEU A 683 -21.79 15.87 -12.89
C LEU A 683 -22.75 15.20 -13.88
N GLN A 684 -23.23 14.00 -13.54
CA GLN A 684 -24.19 13.24 -14.35
C GLN A 684 -25.63 13.58 -13.93
N ARG A 685 -26.07 14.82 -14.17
CA ARG A 685 -27.36 15.34 -13.64
C ARG A 685 -28.60 14.66 -14.25
N ASP A 686 -28.46 14.12 -15.46
CA ASP A 686 -29.57 13.50 -16.20
C ASP A 686 -29.65 11.97 -16.00
N LEU A 687 -28.71 11.38 -15.26
CA LEU A 687 -28.70 9.95 -14.97
C LEU A 687 -29.73 9.61 -13.89
N ASP A 688 -30.80 8.91 -14.28
CA ASP A 688 -31.81 8.33 -13.39
C ASP A 688 -31.36 6.94 -12.93
N LEU A 689 -30.71 6.86 -11.77
CA LEU A 689 -30.22 5.59 -11.22
C LEU A 689 -31.33 4.89 -10.40
N LYS A 690 -31.80 3.75 -10.90
CA LYS A 690 -32.79 2.90 -10.25
C LYS A 690 -32.13 1.73 -9.53
N TYR A 691 -32.71 1.33 -8.39
CA TYR A 691 -32.14 0.26 -7.56
C TYR A 691 -32.32 -1.11 -8.20
N GLU A 692 -33.50 -1.35 -8.76
CA GLU A 692 -33.91 -2.56 -9.47
C GLU A 692 -33.02 -2.90 -10.68
N ASP A 693 -32.37 -1.89 -11.27
CA ASP A 693 -31.46 -2.05 -12.40
C ASP A 693 -30.02 -2.36 -11.95
N GLN A 694 -29.72 -2.35 -10.64
CA GLN A 694 -28.37 -2.60 -10.13
C GLN A 694 -28.13 -4.07 -9.81
N THR A 695 -27.14 -4.66 -10.48
CA THR A 695 -26.53 -5.94 -10.05
C THR A 695 -25.27 -5.68 -9.22
N LEU A 696 -25.35 -5.96 -7.91
CA LEU A 696 -24.27 -5.76 -6.94
C LEU A 696 -23.89 -7.10 -6.31
N ALA A 697 -22.61 -7.28 -6.01
CA ALA A 697 -22.07 -8.41 -5.28
C ALA A 697 -21.54 -8.00 -3.91
N VAL A 698 -21.70 -8.84 -2.89
CA VAL A 698 -21.12 -8.66 -1.56
C VAL A 698 -20.45 -9.94 -1.07
N TYR A 699 -19.46 -9.79 -0.19
CA TYR A 699 -18.62 -10.88 0.29
C TYR A 699 -18.70 -10.95 1.82
N PRO A 700 -19.81 -11.49 2.37
CA PRO A 700 -19.95 -11.68 3.81
C PRO A 700 -18.94 -12.69 4.36
N ALA A 701 -18.90 -12.88 5.67
CA ALA A 701 -17.91 -13.75 6.29
C ALA A 701 -17.97 -15.20 5.79
N SER A 702 -19.13 -15.70 5.36
CA SER A 702 -19.28 -17.02 4.74
C SER A 702 -18.56 -17.16 3.38
N LEU A 703 -18.27 -16.04 2.70
CA LEU A 703 -17.52 -15.98 1.43
C LEU A 703 -16.12 -15.35 1.62
N ALA A 704 -15.67 -15.17 2.86
CA ALA A 704 -14.34 -14.65 3.14
C ALA A 704 -13.26 -15.71 2.82
N PRO A 705 -12.06 -15.28 2.39
CA PRO A 705 -10.98 -16.22 2.11
C PRO A 705 -10.48 -16.92 3.38
N HIS A 706 -9.69 -17.98 3.17
CA HIS A 706 -8.84 -18.53 4.23
C HIS A 706 -7.82 -17.49 4.72
N PRO A 707 -7.25 -17.63 5.93
CA PRO A 707 -6.37 -16.60 6.50
C PRO A 707 -4.97 -16.53 5.89
N TRP A 708 -4.50 -17.60 5.25
CA TRP A 708 -3.10 -17.73 4.81
C TRP A 708 -2.75 -16.92 3.56
N PRO A 709 -1.47 -16.54 3.37
CA PRO A 709 -0.99 -15.78 2.21
C PRO A 709 -0.87 -16.67 0.96
N TYR A 710 -2.02 -17.11 0.46
CA TYR A 710 -2.15 -17.94 -0.74
C TYR A 710 -3.35 -17.47 -1.58
N PRO A 711 -3.39 -17.72 -2.90
CA PRO A 711 -4.52 -17.37 -3.76
C PRO A 711 -5.84 -18.02 -3.34
N PHE A 712 -6.93 -17.26 -3.41
CA PHE A 712 -8.31 -17.71 -3.17
C PHE A 712 -9.27 -16.96 -4.10
N PRO A 713 -9.46 -17.44 -5.35
CA PRO A 713 -10.31 -16.78 -6.35
C PRO A 713 -11.69 -16.37 -5.83
N MET A 714 -12.17 -15.20 -6.23
CA MET A 714 -13.50 -14.72 -5.80
C MET A 714 -14.61 -15.36 -6.65
N ASP A 715 -15.66 -15.85 -5.99
CA ASP A 715 -16.91 -16.26 -6.65
C ASP A 715 -17.87 -15.07 -6.69
N ARG A 716 -18.03 -14.46 -7.87
CA ARG A 716 -18.86 -13.27 -8.04
C ARG A 716 -20.35 -13.59 -8.03
N GLU A 717 -20.76 -14.73 -8.58
CA GLU A 717 -22.17 -15.13 -8.63
C GLU A 717 -22.69 -15.42 -7.22
N ALA A 718 -21.91 -16.17 -6.41
CA ALA A 718 -22.21 -16.34 -5.00
C ALA A 718 -22.29 -15.00 -4.25
N GLY A 719 -21.46 -14.02 -4.64
CA GLY A 719 -21.53 -12.67 -4.09
C GLY A 719 -22.80 -11.90 -4.48
N ILE A 720 -23.33 -12.10 -5.69
CA ILE A 720 -24.59 -11.52 -6.15
C ILE A 720 -25.77 -12.16 -5.42
N GLU A 721 -25.79 -13.49 -5.33
CA GLU A 721 -26.78 -14.23 -4.55
C GLU A 721 -26.77 -13.81 -3.09
N ALA A 722 -25.59 -13.64 -2.49
CA ALA A 722 -25.44 -13.15 -1.13
C ALA A 722 -26.03 -11.74 -0.95
N TYR A 723 -25.87 -10.84 -1.93
CA TYR A 723 -26.46 -9.50 -1.88
C TYR A 723 -27.99 -9.56 -1.93
N GLN A 724 -28.54 -10.39 -2.83
CA GLN A 724 -29.99 -10.59 -2.97
C GLN A 724 -30.61 -11.22 -1.73
N ALA A 725 -29.87 -12.08 -1.03
CA ALA A 725 -30.29 -12.73 0.21
C ALA A 725 -30.19 -11.84 1.47
N MET A 726 -29.61 -10.64 1.37
CA MET A 726 -29.52 -9.73 2.51
C MET A 726 -30.91 -9.25 2.94
N ILE A 727 -31.12 -9.20 4.26
CA ILE A 727 -32.39 -8.84 4.87
C ILE A 727 -32.31 -7.50 5.62
N THR A 728 -33.47 -6.93 5.95
CA THR A 728 -33.55 -5.71 6.76
C THR A 728 -33.17 -5.98 8.22
N ALA A 729 -32.81 -4.93 8.97
CA ALA A 729 -32.51 -5.05 10.40
C ALA A 729 -33.72 -5.51 11.24
N ASP A 730 -34.94 -5.14 10.85
CA ASP A 730 -36.18 -5.59 11.52
C ASP A 730 -36.44 -7.08 11.31
N GLU A 731 -36.28 -7.55 10.08
CA GLU A 731 -36.40 -8.97 9.75
C GLU A 731 -35.32 -9.80 10.46
N TYR A 732 -34.07 -9.34 10.46
CA TYR A 732 -32.96 -9.98 11.18
C TYR A 732 -33.27 -10.15 12.67
N ARG A 733 -33.74 -9.08 13.34
CA ARG A 733 -34.12 -9.14 14.75
C ARG A 733 -35.26 -10.13 15.00
N SER A 734 -36.26 -10.15 14.12
CA SER A 734 -37.42 -11.03 14.24
C SER A 734 -37.01 -12.50 14.11
N ARG A 735 -36.19 -12.83 13.11
CA ARG A 735 -35.66 -14.18 12.89
C ARG A 735 -34.75 -14.65 14.02
N LYS A 736 -33.85 -13.78 14.50
CA LYS A 736 -32.99 -14.09 15.66
C LYS A 736 -33.80 -14.33 16.94
N ALA A 737 -34.84 -13.54 17.18
CA ALA A 737 -35.74 -13.74 18.31
C ALA A 737 -36.51 -15.08 18.23
N ALA A 738 -36.77 -15.57 17.01
CA ALA A 738 -37.34 -16.90 16.77
C ALA A 738 -36.31 -18.05 16.84
N GLY A 739 -35.02 -17.75 17.05
CA GLY A 739 -33.94 -18.74 17.09
C GLY A 739 -33.56 -19.30 15.73
N GLU A 740 -33.98 -18.67 14.64
CA GLU A 740 -33.65 -19.09 13.28
C GLU A 740 -32.17 -18.82 12.96
N THR A 741 -31.59 -19.65 12.09
CA THR A 741 -30.25 -19.45 11.53
C THR A 741 -30.26 -19.71 10.02
N GLY A 742 -29.36 -19.06 9.27
CA GLY A 742 -29.26 -19.27 7.83
C GLY A 742 -28.13 -18.49 7.16
N ALA A 743 -28.17 -18.39 5.83
CA ALA A 743 -27.16 -17.66 5.04
C ALA A 743 -27.02 -16.18 5.48
N TRP A 744 -28.11 -15.59 5.97
CA TRP A 744 -28.18 -14.20 6.47
C TRP A 744 -27.44 -13.96 7.79
N ASP A 745 -27.01 -15.01 8.51
CA ASP A 745 -26.20 -14.89 9.73
C ASP A 745 -24.74 -14.56 9.46
N HIS A 746 -24.26 -14.81 8.24
CA HIS A 746 -22.90 -14.50 7.80
C HIS A 746 -21.80 -14.98 8.79
N LYS A 747 -21.84 -16.26 9.17
CA LYS A 747 -20.83 -16.84 10.05
C LYS A 747 -19.54 -17.11 9.29
N TYR A 748 -18.40 -16.82 9.92
CA TYR A 748 -17.09 -17.23 9.42
C TYR A 748 -16.82 -18.68 9.84
N ILE A 749 -16.54 -19.56 8.89
CA ILE A 749 -16.16 -20.95 9.15
C ILE A 749 -14.85 -21.22 8.41
N THR A 750 -13.82 -21.60 9.16
CA THR A 750 -12.53 -22.06 8.60
C THR A 750 -12.47 -23.56 8.71
N SER A 751 -12.79 -24.26 7.62
CA SER A 751 -12.80 -25.73 7.54
C SER A 751 -11.60 -26.32 6.80
N ALA A 752 -10.72 -25.49 6.24
CA ALA A 752 -9.62 -25.93 5.39
C ALA A 752 -8.31 -26.03 6.16
N ASP A 753 -7.52 -27.08 5.90
CA ASP A 753 -6.11 -27.12 6.27
C ASP A 753 -5.34 -26.00 5.57
N SER A 754 -4.25 -25.53 6.18
CA SER A 754 -3.42 -24.50 5.56
C SER A 754 -2.85 -24.98 4.22
N PRO A 755 -3.02 -24.22 3.12
CA PRO A 755 -2.44 -24.55 1.82
C PRO A 755 -0.93 -24.32 1.78
N VAL A 756 -0.37 -23.67 2.80
CA VAL A 756 1.05 -23.31 2.90
C VAL A 756 1.62 -23.72 4.25
N LEU A 757 2.93 -23.93 4.27
CA LEU A 757 3.75 -24.14 5.45
C LEU A 757 4.53 -22.86 5.72
N GLN A 758 4.56 -22.42 6.98
CA GLN A 758 5.47 -21.36 7.39
C GLN A 758 6.80 -21.99 7.77
N VAL A 759 7.89 -21.54 7.15
CA VAL A 759 9.25 -22.04 7.39
C VAL A 759 10.21 -20.90 7.67
N GLU A 760 11.31 -21.19 8.34
CA GLU A 760 12.42 -20.26 8.58
C GLU A 760 13.63 -20.62 7.71
N ILE A 761 14.22 -19.63 7.05
CA ILE A 761 15.50 -19.80 6.35
C ILE A 761 16.60 -19.92 7.40
N ILE A 762 17.24 -21.08 7.49
CA ILE A 762 18.38 -21.27 8.41
C ILE A 762 19.72 -20.99 7.76
N GLN A 763 19.81 -21.17 6.43
CA GLN A 763 21.02 -20.94 5.64
C GLN A 763 20.64 -20.38 4.27
N ALA A 764 21.48 -19.47 3.77
CA ALA A 764 21.39 -18.86 2.44
C ALA A 764 22.83 -18.75 1.90
N ASP A 765 23.29 -19.80 1.22
CA ASP A 765 24.69 -19.97 0.82
C ASP A 765 24.85 -19.67 -0.68
N PRO A 766 25.62 -18.63 -1.07
CA PRO A 766 25.98 -18.44 -2.46
C PRO A 766 26.83 -19.62 -2.95
N LEU A 767 26.31 -20.39 -3.91
CA LEU A 767 27.05 -21.46 -4.57
C LEU A 767 27.87 -20.92 -5.75
N THR A 768 27.35 -19.89 -6.43
CA THR A 768 28.01 -19.13 -7.50
C THR A 768 27.59 -17.65 -7.41
N ASP A 769 28.10 -16.79 -8.30
CA ASP A 769 27.68 -15.38 -8.38
C ASP A 769 26.19 -15.18 -8.74
N SER A 770 25.52 -16.23 -9.22
CA SER A 770 24.12 -16.21 -9.66
C SER A 770 23.25 -17.27 -9.01
N ILE A 771 23.78 -18.22 -8.23
CA ILE A 771 23.01 -19.30 -7.62
C ILE A 771 23.20 -19.29 -6.10
N THR A 772 22.10 -19.27 -5.37
CA THR A 772 22.08 -19.35 -3.90
C THR A 772 21.28 -20.56 -3.46
N ARG A 773 21.86 -21.37 -2.56
CA ARG A 773 21.19 -22.47 -1.86
C ARG A 773 20.48 -21.94 -0.64
N TYR A 774 19.25 -22.39 -0.43
CA TYR A 774 18.46 -22.06 0.75
C TYR A 774 18.07 -23.35 1.47
N ARG A 775 18.28 -23.36 2.79
CA ARG A 775 17.77 -24.41 3.68
C ARG A 775 16.70 -23.86 4.59
N PHE A 776 15.61 -24.62 4.74
CA PHE A 776 14.44 -24.25 5.51
C PHE A 776 14.17 -25.26 6.62
N ARG A 777 13.66 -24.78 7.75
CA ARG A 777 13.10 -25.62 8.82
C ARG A 777 11.68 -25.19 9.19
N ALA A 778 10.94 -26.06 9.85
CA ALA A 778 9.69 -25.67 10.50
C ALA A 778 9.95 -24.60 11.58
N VAL A 779 9.06 -23.62 11.70
CA VAL A 779 9.22 -22.49 12.66
C VAL A 779 9.19 -22.97 14.11
N ASP A 780 8.49 -24.07 14.40
CA ASP A 780 8.42 -24.71 15.72
C ASP A 780 9.59 -25.70 15.97
N GLY A 781 10.46 -25.91 14.98
CA GLY A 781 11.58 -26.85 15.05
C GLY A 781 11.20 -28.32 14.86
N GLY A 782 9.95 -28.62 14.53
CA GLY A 782 9.50 -29.98 14.21
C GLY A 782 9.92 -30.46 12.82
N ASP A 783 9.57 -31.71 12.51
CA ASP A 783 9.76 -32.24 11.17
C ASP A 783 8.82 -31.57 10.15
N LEU A 784 9.31 -31.37 8.94
CA LEU A 784 8.50 -31.00 7.80
C LEU A 784 7.77 -32.23 7.22
N PRO A 785 6.69 -32.02 6.44
CA PRO A 785 6.03 -33.11 5.71
C PRO A 785 7.01 -33.92 4.85
N GLY A 786 6.76 -35.23 4.72
CA GLY A 786 7.54 -36.06 3.80
C GLY A 786 7.33 -35.66 2.34
N TRP A 787 8.34 -35.90 1.51
CA TRP A 787 8.34 -35.66 0.07
C TRP A 787 9.13 -36.73 -0.66
N SER A 788 8.97 -36.81 -1.99
CA SER A 788 9.71 -37.72 -2.87
C SER A 788 10.50 -36.95 -3.91
N ALA A 789 11.59 -37.54 -4.39
CA ALA A 789 12.48 -36.94 -5.38
C ALA A 789 11.73 -36.48 -6.64
N GLY A 790 12.15 -35.32 -7.17
CA GLY A 790 11.46 -34.62 -8.24
C GLY A 790 10.34 -33.67 -7.78
N ALA A 791 10.06 -33.60 -6.47
CA ALA A 791 9.14 -32.60 -5.95
C ALA A 791 9.71 -31.17 -6.02
N HIS A 792 8.81 -30.19 -6.08
CA HIS A 792 9.11 -28.77 -5.95
C HIS A 792 8.28 -28.13 -4.83
N LEU A 793 8.73 -26.96 -4.39
CA LEU A 793 8.01 -26.07 -3.50
C LEU A 793 7.58 -24.80 -4.23
N ASP A 794 6.39 -24.31 -3.91
CA ASP A 794 5.97 -22.97 -4.28
C ASP A 794 6.37 -21.99 -3.22
N ILE A 795 7.28 -21.09 -3.55
CA ILE A 795 7.73 -20.04 -2.65
C ILE A 795 6.90 -18.79 -2.90
N VAL A 796 6.22 -18.30 -1.87
CA VAL A 796 5.59 -16.99 -1.88
C VAL A 796 6.69 -15.94 -1.73
N VAL A 797 7.26 -15.48 -2.85
CA VAL A 797 8.32 -14.45 -2.84
C VAL A 797 7.71 -13.10 -2.47
N THR A 798 6.65 -12.75 -3.19
CA THR A 798 5.70 -11.69 -2.87
C THR A 798 4.30 -12.20 -3.22
N PRO A 799 3.21 -11.56 -2.75
CA PRO A 799 1.84 -11.98 -3.09
C PRO A 799 1.57 -12.19 -4.59
N ASP A 800 2.19 -11.39 -5.46
CA ASP A 800 2.09 -11.47 -6.92
C ASP A 800 3.12 -12.42 -7.57
N LYS A 801 4.07 -12.96 -6.80
CA LYS A 801 5.18 -13.79 -7.29
C LYS A 801 5.26 -15.09 -6.50
N LEU A 802 4.37 -16.02 -6.83
CA LEU A 802 4.51 -17.43 -6.49
C LEU A 802 5.48 -18.10 -7.49
N ARG A 803 6.55 -18.73 -7.01
CA ARG A 803 7.58 -19.36 -7.87
C ARG A 803 7.88 -20.78 -7.42
N GLN A 804 8.05 -21.66 -8.39
CA GLN A 804 8.39 -23.07 -8.17
C GLN A 804 9.90 -23.20 -8.14
N TYR A 805 10.41 -23.96 -7.18
CA TYR A 805 11.80 -24.40 -7.15
C TYR A 805 11.86 -25.86 -6.76
N SER A 806 12.48 -26.68 -7.61
CA SER A 806 12.70 -28.10 -7.33
C SER A 806 13.53 -28.26 -6.07
N MET A 807 13.13 -29.24 -5.26
CA MET A 807 13.82 -29.59 -4.03
C MET A 807 15.09 -30.37 -4.38
N CYS A 808 16.21 -30.04 -3.73
CA CYS A 808 17.52 -30.62 -4.04
C CYS A 808 18.21 -31.27 -2.84
N GLY A 809 17.53 -31.37 -1.69
CA GLY A 809 18.04 -32.07 -0.50
C GLY A 809 17.78 -33.58 -0.55
N ASP A 810 18.18 -34.28 0.52
CA ASP A 810 17.82 -35.68 0.73
C ASP A 810 16.37 -35.78 1.21
N PRO A 811 15.45 -36.48 0.51
CA PRO A 811 14.08 -36.68 0.96
C PRO A 811 13.93 -37.31 2.37
N SER A 812 14.98 -37.99 2.85
CA SER A 812 15.03 -38.59 4.19
C SER A 812 15.36 -37.58 5.31
N ASP A 813 15.92 -36.41 4.99
CA ASP A 813 16.21 -35.33 5.95
C ASP A 813 14.93 -34.55 6.28
N ARG A 814 14.05 -35.18 7.06
CA ARG A 814 12.74 -34.61 7.43
C ARG A 814 12.76 -33.26 8.16
N PRO A 815 13.77 -32.91 8.98
CA PRO A 815 13.87 -31.59 9.58
C PRO A 815 14.04 -30.44 8.59
N CYS A 816 14.58 -30.69 7.39
CA CYS A 816 14.97 -29.63 6.45
C CYS A 816 14.42 -29.81 5.04
N TYR A 817 14.03 -28.70 4.42
CA TYR A 817 13.87 -28.61 2.97
C TYR A 817 15.01 -27.81 2.36
N GLU A 818 15.43 -28.17 1.15
CA GLU A 818 16.48 -27.46 0.42
C GLU A 818 16.07 -27.14 -1.01
N ILE A 819 16.40 -25.93 -1.46
CA ILE A 819 16.28 -25.50 -2.86
C ILE A 819 17.55 -24.74 -3.28
N ALA A 820 17.80 -24.65 -4.59
CA ALA A 820 18.76 -23.71 -5.15
C ALA A 820 18.12 -22.82 -6.21
N VAL A 821 18.37 -21.52 -6.13
CA VAL A 821 17.71 -20.50 -6.93
C VAL A 821 18.72 -19.79 -7.81
N LEU A 822 18.56 -19.90 -9.13
CA LEU A 822 19.27 -19.11 -10.13
C LEU A 822 18.68 -17.69 -10.21
N ARG A 823 19.55 -16.67 -10.14
CA ARG A 823 19.21 -15.26 -10.33
C ARG A 823 19.10 -14.97 -11.82
N GLU A 824 17.91 -14.55 -12.25
CA GLU A 824 17.62 -14.19 -13.64
C GLU A 824 17.32 -12.69 -13.76
N PRO A 825 18.29 -11.86 -14.16
CA PRO A 825 18.13 -10.40 -14.18
C PRO A 825 17.05 -9.90 -15.16
N GLN A 826 16.79 -10.66 -16.23
CA GLN A 826 15.79 -10.35 -17.26
C GLN A 826 14.48 -11.13 -17.06
N GLY A 827 14.33 -11.86 -15.94
CA GLY A 827 13.14 -12.65 -15.65
C GLY A 827 11.97 -11.82 -15.09
N LYS A 828 10.92 -12.49 -14.61
CA LYS A 828 9.73 -11.86 -13.99
C LYS A 828 10.01 -11.24 -12.59
N GLY A 829 11.28 -10.95 -12.26
CA GLY A 829 11.76 -10.29 -11.04
C GLY A 829 11.56 -11.06 -9.72
N GLY A 830 11.25 -12.36 -9.75
CA GLY A 830 11.07 -13.18 -8.54
C GLY A 830 12.40 -13.63 -7.94
N SER A 831 13.27 -14.21 -8.76
CA SER A 831 14.59 -14.69 -8.34
C SER A 831 15.50 -13.55 -7.89
N GLU A 832 15.49 -12.41 -8.58
CA GLU A 832 16.25 -11.22 -8.18
C GLU A 832 15.85 -10.73 -6.78
N LEU A 833 14.54 -10.65 -6.50
CA LEU A 833 14.07 -10.22 -5.19
C LEU A 833 14.47 -11.23 -4.11
N LEU A 834 14.31 -12.53 -4.37
CA LEU A 834 14.74 -13.58 -3.46
C LEU A 834 16.23 -13.42 -3.08
N HIS A 835 17.10 -13.19 -4.06
CA HIS A 835 18.53 -12.91 -3.84
C HIS A 835 18.80 -11.61 -3.06
N ARG A 836 17.99 -10.56 -3.26
CA ARG A 836 18.17 -9.25 -2.61
C ARG A 836 17.67 -9.22 -1.16
N ILE A 837 16.61 -9.98 -0.81
CA ILE A 837 15.90 -9.82 0.47
C ILE A 837 15.77 -11.09 1.33
N PHE A 838 16.10 -12.28 0.82
CA PHE A 838 15.98 -13.52 1.60
C PHE A 838 17.34 -13.89 2.21
N SER A 839 17.42 -13.79 3.53
CA SER A 839 18.59 -14.10 4.34
C SER A 839 18.22 -15.08 5.47
N ALA A 840 19.22 -15.68 6.10
CA ALA A 840 19.01 -16.50 7.30
C ALA A 840 18.22 -15.73 8.39
N GLY A 841 17.37 -16.44 9.12
CA GLY A 841 16.42 -15.93 10.11
C GLY A 841 15.09 -15.44 9.54
N ARG A 842 14.98 -15.26 8.21
CA ARG A 842 13.71 -14.80 7.59
C ARG A 842 12.67 -15.91 7.60
N LYS A 843 11.45 -15.58 8.04
CA LYS A 843 10.29 -16.47 7.91
C LYS A 843 9.59 -16.26 6.57
N ILE A 844 9.23 -17.35 5.90
CA ILE A 844 8.61 -17.37 4.57
C ILE A 844 7.46 -18.38 4.52
N PHE A 845 6.67 -18.34 3.44
CA PHE A 845 5.60 -19.29 3.18
C PHE A 845 5.92 -20.12 1.95
N VAL A 846 5.76 -21.43 2.08
CA VAL A 846 5.99 -22.40 1.01
C VAL A 846 4.77 -23.30 0.85
N SER A 847 4.48 -23.83 -0.34
CA SER A 847 3.47 -24.89 -0.47
C SER A 847 3.90 -26.15 0.27
N ARG A 848 2.97 -27.10 0.41
CA ARG A 848 3.37 -28.50 0.59
C ARG A 848 4.14 -28.98 -0.65
N PRO A 849 5.04 -29.97 -0.53
CA PRO A 849 5.75 -30.55 -1.67
C PRO A 849 4.77 -31.05 -2.74
N ILE A 850 5.00 -30.67 -3.99
CA ILE A 850 4.21 -31.09 -5.16
C ILE A 850 5.16 -31.82 -6.10
N ASN A 851 4.81 -33.02 -6.54
CA ASN A 851 5.65 -33.81 -7.44
C ASN A 851 4.94 -34.07 -8.77
N HIS A 852 5.51 -33.52 -9.84
CA HIS A 852 5.11 -33.79 -11.23
C HIS A 852 6.19 -34.52 -12.02
N PHE A 853 7.32 -34.82 -11.37
CA PHE A 853 8.48 -35.44 -11.96
C PHE A 853 9.01 -36.60 -11.09
N PRO A 854 8.14 -37.56 -10.72
CA PRO A 854 8.53 -38.64 -9.81
C PRO A 854 9.55 -39.59 -10.46
N VAL A 855 10.37 -40.21 -9.63
CA VAL A 855 11.23 -41.33 -10.03
C VAL A 855 10.35 -42.52 -10.43
N GLU A 856 10.76 -43.25 -11.47
CA GLU A 856 10.09 -44.49 -11.88
C GLU A 856 10.53 -45.64 -10.96
N GLU A 857 9.63 -46.06 -10.07
CA GLU A 857 9.96 -47.05 -9.04
C GLU A 857 10.34 -48.42 -9.64
N CYS A 858 9.81 -48.78 -10.81
CA CYS A 858 10.10 -50.06 -11.44
C CYS A 858 11.31 -50.03 -12.39
N ALA A 859 12.03 -48.90 -12.47
CA ALA A 859 13.19 -48.77 -13.36
C ALA A 859 14.33 -49.73 -12.95
N SER A 860 14.87 -50.46 -13.93
CA SER A 860 16.04 -51.33 -13.75
C SER A 860 17.36 -50.56 -13.82
N HIS A 861 17.37 -49.37 -14.44
CA HIS A 861 18.47 -48.39 -14.43
C HIS A 861 17.94 -46.99 -14.70
N SER A 862 18.44 -45.97 -13.99
CA SER A 862 18.05 -44.56 -14.18
C SER A 862 19.23 -43.69 -14.62
N ILE A 863 19.09 -43.00 -15.75
CA ILE A 863 20.09 -42.07 -16.27
C ILE A 863 19.61 -40.65 -15.98
N LEU A 864 20.29 -39.94 -15.09
CA LEU A 864 19.91 -38.61 -14.61
C LEU A 864 20.74 -37.54 -15.33
N MET A 865 20.10 -36.69 -16.12
CA MET A 865 20.75 -35.71 -17.01
C MET A 865 20.42 -34.28 -16.56
N GLY A 866 21.33 -33.65 -15.81
CA GLY A 866 21.19 -32.27 -15.32
C GLY A 866 21.95 -31.26 -16.18
N GLY A 867 21.29 -30.20 -16.64
CA GLY A 867 21.91 -29.06 -17.33
C GLY A 867 21.80 -27.77 -16.52
N GLY A 868 22.92 -27.15 -16.16
CA GLY A 868 22.92 -25.88 -15.42
C GLY A 868 22.22 -25.96 -14.05
N ILE A 869 21.15 -25.19 -13.82
CA ILE A 869 20.37 -25.27 -12.56
C ILE A 869 19.42 -26.50 -12.53
N GLY A 870 19.17 -27.17 -13.67
CA GLY A 870 18.37 -28.39 -13.75
C GLY A 870 18.98 -29.61 -13.02
N ILE A 871 20.15 -29.45 -12.40
CA ILE A 871 20.75 -30.43 -11.51
C ILE A 871 19.94 -30.65 -10.21
N THR A 872 19.12 -29.67 -9.81
CA THR A 872 18.40 -29.71 -8.52
C THR A 872 17.49 -30.93 -8.34
N PRO A 873 16.52 -31.25 -9.22
CA PRO A 873 15.73 -32.46 -9.08
C PRO A 873 16.57 -33.73 -9.21
N MET A 874 17.65 -33.70 -10.01
CA MET A 874 18.51 -34.86 -10.23
C MET A 874 19.28 -35.27 -8.96
N ILE A 875 19.71 -34.31 -8.14
CA ILE A 875 20.34 -34.59 -6.84
C ILE A 875 19.38 -35.33 -5.91
N ALA A 876 18.13 -34.86 -5.82
CA ALA A 876 17.11 -35.52 -5.00
C ALA A 876 16.85 -36.96 -5.48
N MET A 877 16.79 -37.16 -6.80
CA MET A 877 16.63 -38.51 -7.40
C MET A 877 17.82 -39.42 -7.09
N ALA A 878 19.04 -38.90 -7.16
CA ALA A 878 20.24 -39.66 -6.80
C ALA A 878 20.23 -40.11 -5.33
N HIS A 879 19.79 -39.25 -4.40
CA HIS A 879 19.60 -39.64 -2.99
C HIS A 879 18.60 -40.80 -2.85
N GLU A 880 17.41 -40.67 -3.45
CA GLU A 880 16.35 -41.67 -3.32
C GLU A 880 16.74 -43.02 -3.94
N LEU A 881 17.37 -43.00 -5.13
CA LEU A 881 17.87 -44.20 -5.80
C LEU A 881 19.02 -44.86 -5.03
N HIS A 882 19.92 -44.08 -4.44
CA HIS A 882 21.00 -44.59 -3.60
C HIS A 882 20.46 -45.27 -2.34
N HIS A 883 19.53 -44.63 -1.61
CA HIS A 883 18.88 -45.22 -0.44
C HIS A 883 18.13 -46.51 -0.78
N ALA A 884 17.50 -46.56 -1.95
CA ALA A 884 16.84 -47.76 -2.47
C ALA A 884 17.80 -48.82 -3.06
N SER A 885 19.11 -48.56 -3.10
CA SER A 885 20.12 -49.41 -3.75
C SER A 885 19.81 -49.72 -5.22
N LYS A 886 19.19 -48.77 -5.94
CA LYS A 886 18.86 -48.91 -7.36
C LYS A 886 19.99 -48.38 -8.25
N PRO A 887 20.29 -49.03 -9.38
CA PRO A 887 21.31 -48.55 -10.32
C PRO A 887 20.95 -47.20 -10.95
N PHE A 888 21.89 -46.26 -10.93
CA PHE A 888 21.78 -44.98 -11.62
C PHE A 888 23.13 -44.38 -11.97
N ASP A 889 23.14 -43.45 -12.93
CA ASP A 889 24.28 -42.59 -13.25
C ASP A 889 23.80 -41.14 -13.39
N LEU A 890 24.54 -40.19 -12.81
CA LEU A 890 24.23 -38.76 -12.84
C LEU A 890 25.22 -38.02 -13.74
N HIS A 891 24.73 -37.45 -14.84
CA HIS A 891 25.52 -36.62 -15.75
C HIS A 891 25.15 -35.15 -15.56
N TYR A 892 26.13 -34.33 -15.18
CA TYR A 892 25.95 -32.89 -14.94
C TYR A 892 26.72 -32.05 -15.94
N SER A 893 26.01 -31.26 -16.75
CA SER A 893 26.59 -30.41 -17.80
C SER A 893 26.52 -28.92 -17.47
N VAL A 894 27.65 -28.22 -17.55
CA VAL A 894 27.78 -26.78 -17.29
C VAL A 894 28.75 -26.10 -18.26
N PRO A 895 28.62 -24.78 -18.50
CA PRO A 895 29.56 -24.06 -19.37
C PRO A 895 30.96 -23.99 -18.72
N SER A 896 31.03 -23.62 -17.44
CA SER A 896 32.28 -23.45 -16.69
C SER A 896 32.14 -24.01 -15.28
N ARG A 897 33.28 -24.28 -14.62
CA ARG A 897 33.31 -24.71 -13.23
C ARG A 897 32.76 -23.66 -12.25
N SER A 898 32.96 -22.36 -12.54
CA SER A 898 32.43 -21.26 -11.73
C SER A 898 30.92 -21.07 -11.87
N ALA A 899 30.32 -21.53 -12.98
CA ALA A 899 28.89 -21.49 -13.22
C ALA A 899 28.15 -22.73 -12.67
N GLY A 900 28.87 -23.81 -12.36
CA GLY A 900 28.26 -25.05 -11.86
C GLY A 900 27.98 -25.01 -10.37
N ALA A 901 26.69 -25.12 -10.01
CA ALA A 901 26.26 -25.28 -8.64
C ALA A 901 26.57 -26.70 -8.14
N PHE A 902 26.75 -26.87 -6.82
CA PHE A 902 26.94 -28.17 -6.17
C PHE A 902 28.18 -28.98 -6.60
N ILE A 903 29.08 -28.48 -7.46
CA ILE A 903 30.25 -29.25 -7.91
C ILE A 903 31.11 -29.75 -6.73
N ARG A 904 31.25 -28.93 -5.69
CA ARG A 904 31.97 -29.32 -4.46
C ARG A 904 31.17 -30.34 -3.66
N ASP A 905 29.89 -30.06 -3.43
CA ASP A 905 28.99 -30.93 -2.68
C ASP A 905 28.87 -32.33 -3.31
N LEU A 906 28.75 -32.42 -4.64
CA LEU A 906 28.65 -33.67 -5.39
C LEU A 906 29.87 -34.58 -5.23
N ALA A 907 31.06 -34.01 -5.04
CA ALA A 907 32.28 -34.79 -4.83
C ALA A 907 32.32 -35.47 -3.45
N ASP A 908 31.54 -34.94 -2.49
CA ASP A 908 31.47 -35.43 -1.11
C ASP A 908 30.26 -36.35 -0.88
N MET A 909 29.42 -36.58 -1.89
CA MET A 909 28.23 -37.43 -1.77
C MET A 909 28.58 -38.92 -1.65
N PRO A 910 27.80 -39.74 -0.92
CA PRO A 910 28.00 -41.19 -0.82
C PRO A 910 27.95 -41.94 -2.16
N TRP A 911 27.38 -41.31 -3.18
CA TRP A 911 27.21 -41.79 -4.55
C TRP A 911 28.06 -40.98 -5.55
N ALA A 912 29.12 -40.31 -5.10
CA ALA A 912 30.00 -39.51 -5.95
C ALA A 912 30.65 -40.33 -7.10
N ASP A 913 30.81 -41.65 -6.93
CA ASP A 913 31.29 -42.56 -7.97
C ASP A 913 30.34 -42.71 -9.16
N ARG A 914 29.06 -42.33 -8.99
CA ARG A 914 28.03 -42.29 -10.03
C ARG A 914 27.92 -40.94 -10.74
N VAL A 915 28.75 -39.96 -10.39
CA VAL A 915 28.68 -38.59 -10.90
C VAL A 915 29.68 -38.36 -12.03
N HIS A 916 29.18 -37.87 -13.15
CA HIS A 916 29.95 -37.55 -14.34
C HIS A 916 29.79 -36.06 -14.69
N LEU A 917 30.87 -35.29 -14.54
CA LEU A 917 30.88 -33.86 -14.84
C LEU A 917 31.28 -33.59 -16.28
N HIS A 918 30.52 -32.73 -16.96
CA HIS A 918 30.77 -32.28 -18.33
C HIS A 918 30.87 -30.76 -18.35
N ILE A 919 32.10 -30.24 -18.29
CA ILE A 919 32.41 -28.82 -18.22
C ILE A 919 32.95 -28.37 -19.58
N SER A 920 32.19 -27.51 -20.27
CA SER A 920 32.49 -27.11 -21.66
C SER A 920 33.82 -26.37 -21.79
N ASP A 921 34.11 -25.45 -20.86
CA ASP A 921 35.36 -24.66 -20.82
C ASP A 921 36.59 -25.51 -20.50
N GLU A 922 36.40 -26.73 -19.97
CA GLU A 922 37.47 -27.70 -19.73
C GLU A 922 37.60 -28.71 -20.89
N GLY A 923 36.92 -28.47 -22.01
CA GLY A 923 36.98 -29.30 -23.21
C GLY A 923 36.19 -30.61 -23.14
N THR A 924 35.33 -30.78 -22.13
CA THR A 924 34.51 -31.99 -21.95
C THR A 924 33.04 -31.74 -22.31
N ARG A 925 32.37 -32.76 -22.85
CA ARG A 925 30.94 -32.73 -23.21
C ARG A 925 30.33 -34.11 -22.98
N ALA A 926 29.04 -34.13 -22.64
CA ALA A 926 28.27 -35.36 -22.57
C ALA A 926 28.13 -35.95 -23.98
N ASP A 927 28.77 -37.10 -24.24
CA ASP A 927 28.56 -37.88 -25.45
C ASP A 927 27.25 -38.66 -25.31
N LEU A 928 26.14 -38.02 -25.70
CA LEU A 928 24.79 -38.54 -25.47
C LEU A 928 24.52 -39.85 -26.20
N ASP A 929 25.06 -40.02 -27.41
CA ASP A 929 24.86 -41.26 -28.18
C ASP A 929 25.57 -42.44 -27.51
N ASN A 930 26.74 -42.21 -26.91
CA ASN A 930 27.43 -43.23 -26.13
C ASN A 930 26.73 -43.51 -24.79
N ILE A 931 26.41 -42.46 -24.02
CA ILE A 931 25.78 -42.56 -22.70
C ILE A 931 24.44 -43.30 -22.76
N LEU A 932 23.62 -43.01 -23.79
CA LEU A 932 22.28 -43.58 -23.93
C LEU A 932 22.26 -44.86 -24.79
N SER A 933 23.41 -45.34 -25.27
CA SER A 933 23.45 -46.53 -26.14
C SER A 933 22.96 -47.80 -25.42
N GLY A 934 22.37 -48.72 -26.18
CA GLY A 934 22.10 -50.08 -25.70
C GLY A 934 20.88 -50.24 -24.78
N TYR A 935 19.85 -49.41 -24.94
CA TYR A 935 18.59 -49.46 -24.21
C TYR A 935 18.13 -50.89 -23.88
N GLN A 936 17.78 -51.12 -22.62
CA GLN A 936 17.14 -52.35 -22.13
C GLN A 936 15.75 -52.02 -21.58
N PRO A 937 14.78 -52.95 -21.66
CA PRO A 937 13.50 -52.79 -20.99
C PRO A 937 13.66 -52.40 -19.51
N GLY A 938 13.00 -51.30 -19.12
CA GLY A 938 13.05 -50.76 -17.76
C GLY A 938 14.16 -49.72 -17.52
N TRP A 939 14.94 -49.34 -18.53
CA TRP A 939 15.83 -48.17 -18.43
C TRP A 939 15.02 -46.89 -18.61
N HIS A 940 15.30 -45.88 -17.78
CA HIS A 940 14.65 -44.58 -17.86
C HIS A 940 15.70 -43.46 -17.92
N VAL A 941 15.46 -42.46 -18.77
CA VAL A 941 16.24 -41.22 -18.80
C VAL A 941 15.41 -40.08 -18.22
N PHE A 942 15.98 -39.38 -17.24
CA PHE A 942 15.40 -38.21 -16.61
C PHE A 942 16.24 -36.99 -17.02
N THR A 943 15.61 -35.94 -17.54
CA THR A 943 16.35 -34.75 -17.97
C THR A 943 15.72 -33.45 -17.51
N CYS A 944 16.54 -32.52 -17.03
CA CYS A 944 16.12 -31.16 -16.69
C CYS A 944 17.25 -30.17 -16.98
N GLY A 945 16.93 -29.03 -17.59
CA GLY A 945 17.89 -27.98 -17.93
C GLY A 945 17.36 -27.03 -19.00
N PRO A 946 18.23 -26.28 -19.69
CA PRO A 946 17.84 -25.47 -20.84
C PRO A 946 17.17 -26.32 -21.93
N ASP A 947 16.19 -25.76 -22.65
CA ASP A 947 15.42 -26.48 -23.68
C ASP A 947 16.31 -27.17 -24.73
N ALA A 948 17.33 -26.48 -25.25
CA ALA A 948 18.29 -27.05 -26.19
C ALA A 948 19.03 -28.27 -25.65
N TYR A 949 19.34 -28.29 -24.35
CA TYR A 949 19.99 -29.42 -23.69
C TYR A 949 19.03 -30.61 -23.59
N MET A 950 17.81 -30.39 -23.09
CA MET A 950 16.82 -31.46 -22.93
C MET A 950 16.40 -32.07 -24.26
N LYS A 951 16.20 -31.25 -25.31
CA LYS A 951 15.92 -31.72 -26.67
C LYS A 951 17.06 -32.63 -27.17
N ALA A 952 18.32 -32.25 -26.97
CA ALA A 952 19.46 -33.07 -27.37
C ALA A 952 19.46 -34.44 -26.67
N VAL A 953 19.15 -34.48 -25.37
CA VAL A 953 19.02 -35.73 -24.59
C VAL A 953 17.89 -36.61 -25.12
N VAL A 954 16.69 -36.05 -25.30
CA VAL A 954 15.53 -36.80 -25.79
C VAL A 954 15.77 -37.35 -27.20
N THR A 955 16.29 -36.53 -28.13
CA THR A 955 16.58 -37.01 -29.49
C THR A 955 17.65 -38.11 -29.49
N ALA A 956 18.64 -38.05 -28.60
CA ALA A 956 19.62 -39.12 -28.47
C ALA A 956 19.02 -40.40 -27.88
N ALA A 957 18.11 -40.28 -26.90
CA ALA A 957 17.39 -41.42 -26.33
C ALA A 957 16.48 -42.09 -27.37
N GLU A 958 15.76 -41.31 -28.17
CA GLU A 958 14.94 -41.80 -29.28
C GLU A 958 15.79 -42.57 -30.30
N ARG A 959 16.95 -42.03 -30.69
CA ARG A 959 17.90 -42.72 -31.58
C ARG A 959 18.41 -44.04 -30.99
N ALA A 960 18.56 -44.10 -29.67
CA ALA A 960 19.00 -45.30 -28.96
C ALA A 960 17.87 -46.31 -28.68
N GLY A 961 16.62 -46.00 -29.04
CA GLY A 961 15.49 -46.90 -28.94
C GLY A 961 14.71 -46.83 -27.62
N PHE A 962 14.90 -45.77 -26.82
CA PHE A 962 14.04 -45.53 -25.66
C PHE A 962 12.61 -45.24 -26.12
N PRO A 963 11.59 -45.87 -25.53
CA PRO A 963 10.22 -45.46 -25.76
C PRO A 963 9.95 -44.11 -25.09
N GLU A 964 8.95 -43.37 -25.60
CA GLU A 964 8.63 -42.00 -25.16
C GLU A 964 8.35 -41.93 -23.65
N ASP A 965 7.67 -42.94 -23.08
CA ASP A 965 7.35 -43.03 -21.65
C ASP A 965 8.58 -43.32 -20.76
N ALA A 966 9.68 -43.81 -21.34
CA ALA A 966 10.96 -43.97 -20.68
C ALA A 966 11.80 -42.66 -20.64
N CYS A 967 11.39 -41.64 -21.39
CA CYS A 967 12.01 -40.31 -21.40
C CYS A 967 11.19 -39.33 -20.56
N ARG A 968 11.64 -39.08 -19.32
CA ARG A 968 10.97 -38.16 -18.39
C ARG A 968 11.69 -36.81 -18.38
N LEU A 969 10.94 -35.71 -18.42
CA LEU A 969 11.51 -34.37 -18.48
C LEU A 969 10.71 -33.36 -17.67
N GLU A 970 11.40 -32.36 -17.12
CA GLU A 970 10.83 -31.24 -16.37
C GLU A 970 11.32 -29.91 -16.95
N TYR A 971 10.38 -29.02 -17.28
CA TYR A 971 10.69 -27.68 -17.79
C TYR A 971 10.67 -26.63 -16.67
N PHE A 972 11.76 -25.90 -16.51
CA PHE A 972 11.81 -24.72 -15.61
C PHE A 972 11.33 -23.43 -16.29
N THR A 973 11.51 -23.35 -17.60
CA THR A 973 11.06 -22.24 -18.45
C THR A 973 10.20 -22.80 -19.57
N VAL A 974 9.21 -22.01 -20.02
CA VAL A 974 8.41 -22.35 -21.20
C VAL A 974 9.34 -22.52 -22.40
N PRO A 975 9.28 -23.64 -23.13
CA PRO A 975 10.02 -23.79 -24.38
C PRO A 975 9.63 -22.75 -25.43
N ASP A 976 10.54 -22.46 -26.36
CA ASP A 976 10.22 -21.65 -27.54
C ASP A 976 9.11 -22.35 -28.35
N VAL A 977 7.96 -21.68 -28.45
CA VAL A 977 6.79 -22.16 -29.18
C VAL A 977 6.71 -21.53 -30.58
N PRO A 978 6.06 -22.20 -31.54
CA PRO A 978 5.68 -21.58 -32.81
C PRO A 978 4.79 -20.35 -32.58
N GLU A 979 4.82 -19.37 -33.49
CA GLU A 979 3.80 -18.31 -33.49
C GLU A 979 2.42 -18.94 -33.77
N TYR A 980 1.58 -18.98 -32.74
CA TYR A 980 0.19 -19.42 -32.87
C TYR A 980 -0.70 -18.25 -33.28
N GLU A 981 -1.56 -18.45 -34.28
CA GLU A 981 -2.65 -17.52 -34.57
C GLU A 981 -3.82 -17.82 -33.63
N ASN A 982 -4.23 -16.82 -32.82
CA ASN A 982 -5.37 -17.00 -31.92
C ASN A 982 -6.69 -16.68 -32.63
N HIS A 983 -7.66 -17.56 -32.46
CA HIS A 983 -9.03 -17.33 -32.89
C HIS A 983 -9.98 -17.33 -31.69
N PRO A 984 -11.11 -16.61 -31.79
CA PRO A 984 -12.18 -16.77 -30.82
C PRO A 984 -12.75 -18.20 -30.89
N PHE A 985 -13.22 -18.71 -29.75
CA PHE A 985 -13.85 -20.02 -29.64
C PHE A 985 -14.86 -20.03 -28.49
N THR A 986 -15.68 -21.07 -28.40
CA THR A 986 -16.74 -21.20 -27.38
C THR A 986 -16.41 -22.33 -26.42
N ILE A 987 -16.52 -22.06 -25.13
CA ILE A 987 -16.52 -23.07 -24.07
C ILE A 987 -17.95 -23.35 -23.66
N LYS A 988 -18.34 -24.63 -23.70
CA LYS A 988 -19.60 -25.13 -23.20
C LYS A 988 -19.39 -25.79 -21.84
N LEU A 989 -20.23 -25.45 -20.88
CA LEU A 989 -20.23 -26.03 -19.54
C LEU A 989 -21.35 -27.07 -19.41
N LYS A 990 -21.19 -28.02 -18.48
CA LYS A 990 -22.19 -29.06 -18.21
C LYS A 990 -23.57 -28.53 -17.80
N ASP A 991 -23.65 -27.31 -17.28
CA ASP A 991 -24.90 -26.64 -16.92
C ASP A 991 -25.59 -25.94 -18.10
N GLY A 992 -25.01 -26.03 -19.31
CA GLY A 992 -25.57 -25.49 -20.55
C GLY A 992 -25.14 -24.06 -20.89
N ARG A 993 -24.29 -23.41 -20.07
CA ARG A 993 -23.75 -22.07 -20.38
C ARG A 993 -22.68 -22.13 -21.47
N ASN A 994 -22.73 -21.17 -22.38
CA ASN A 994 -21.75 -20.97 -23.45
C ASN A 994 -20.95 -19.69 -23.20
N ILE A 995 -19.63 -19.80 -23.20
CA ILE A 995 -18.71 -18.72 -22.87
C ILE A 995 -17.79 -18.49 -24.06
N ILE A 996 -17.86 -17.30 -24.64
CA ILE A 996 -17.00 -16.91 -25.76
C ILE A 996 -15.64 -16.49 -25.20
N VAL A 997 -14.58 -17.15 -25.67
CA VAL A 997 -13.19 -16.80 -25.36
C VAL A 997 -12.61 -15.99 -26.52
N PRO A 998 -12.34 -14.68 -26.34
CA PRO A 998 -11.73 -13.85 -27.39
C PRO A 998 -10.32 -14.30 -27.80
N ALA A 999 -9.86 -13.90 -28.98
CA ALA A 999 -8.53 -14.24 -29.50
C ALA A 999 -7.37 -13.71 -28.62
N ASP A 1000 -7.56 -12.57 -27.97
CA ASP A 1000 -6.55 -11.89 -27.15
C ASP A 1000 -6.55 -12.34 -25.68
N ARG A 1001 -7.34 -13.36 -25.32
CA ARG A 1001 -7.53 -13.79 -23.92
C ARG A 1001 -7.49 -15.30 -23.74
N SER A 1002 -7.05 -15.76 -22.57
CA SER A 1002 -7.08 -17.19 -22.22
C SER A 1002 -8.46 -17.64 -21.75
N ALA A 1003 -8.76 -18.94 -21.86
CA ALA A 1003 -9.99 -19.51 -21.32
C ALA A 1003 -10.09 -19.30 -19.81
N ALA A 1004 -8.99 -19.53 -19.09
CA ALA A 1004 -8.93 -19.37 -17.64
C ALA A 1004 -9.28 -17.94 -17.20
N ASP A 1005 -8.72 -16.91 -17.87
CA ASP A 1005 -9.02 -15.51 -17.53
C ASP A 1005 -10.49 -15.16 -17.77
N VAL A 1006 -11.08 -15.63 -18.87
CA VAL A 1006 -12.48 -15.38 -19.21
C VAL A 1006 -13.41 -16.08 -18.21
N LEU A 1007 -13.13 -17.34 -17.87
CA LEU A 1007 -13.88 -18.11 -16.89
C LEU A 1007 -13.86 -17.45 -15.50
N VAL A 1008 -12.68 -17.03 -15.03
CA VAL A 1008 -12.55 -16.34 -13.73
C VAL A 1008 -13.30 -15.01 -13.71
N GLU A 1009 -13.22 -14.22 -14.79
CA GLU A 1009 -13.98 -12.97 -14.88
C GLU A 1009 -15.50 -13.18 -14.92
N GLN A 1010 -15.97 -14.29 -15.49
CA GLN A 1010 -17.37 -14.69 -15.48
C GLN A 1010 -17.78 -15.36 -14.15
N GLY A 1011 -16.89 -15.40 -13.16
CA GLY A 1011 -17.18 -15.87 -11.80
C GLY A 1011 -16.96 -17.36 -11.56
N PHE A 1012 -16.43 -18.12 -12.53
CA PHE A 1012 -16.11 -19.53 -12.32
C PHE A 1012 -14.83 -19.73 -11.51
N LYS A 1013 -14.83 -20.73 -10.63
CA LYS A 1013 -13.61 -21.12 -9.90
C LYS A 1013 -12.68 -21.88 -10.84
N VAL A 1014 -11.56 -21.24 -11.19
CA VAL A 1014 -10.44 -21.90 -11.87
C VAL A 1014 -9.19 -21.64 -11.04
N ASP A 1015 -8.51 -22.69 -10.62
CA ASP A 1015 -7.23 -22.56 -9.93
C ASP A 1015 -6.16 -22.16 -10.97
N ILE A 1016 -5.61 -20.95 -10.86
CA ILE A 1016 -4.58 -20.43 -11.78
C ILE A 1016 -3.32 -20.08 -11.00
N LYS A 1017 -2.17 -20.48 -11.52
CA LYS A 1017 -0.86 -20.23 -10.88
C LYS A 1017 0.18 -19.62 -11.83
N CYS A 1018 0.73 -20.39 -12.78
CA CYS A 1018 1.77 -19.86 -13.68
C CYS A 1018 1.21 -18.99 -14.82
N ALA A 1019 -0.02 -19.29 -15.27
CA ALA A 1019 -0.61 -18.75 -16.50
C ALA A 1019 0.25 -18.95 -17.77
N ASP A 1020 1.22 -19.85 -17.74
CA ASP A 1020 2.22 -20.10 -18.79
C ASP A 1020 2.18 -21.57 -19.30
N GLY A 1021 1.24 -22.41 -18.82
CA GLY A 1021 1.09 -23.79 -19.28
C GLY A 1021 2.09 -24.81 -18.71
N ILE A 1022 2.89 -24.43 -17.71
CA ILE A 1022 3.98 -25.27 -17.15
C ILE A 1022 3.71 -25.81 -15.74
N CYS A 1023 2.65 -25.37 -15.05
CA CYS A 1023 2.39 -25.78 -13.66
C CYS A 1023 1.25 -26.81 -13.48
N GLY A 1024 0.42 -27.03 -14.51
CA GLY A 1024 -0.73 -27.95 -14.43
C GLY A 1024 -1.89 -27.56 -13.50
N VAL A 1025 -1.80 -26.47 -12.72
CA VAL A 1025 -2.84 -26.11 -11.73
C VAL A 1025 -4.20 -25.83 -12.36
N CYS A 1026 -4.27 -25.17 -13.52
CA CYS A 1026 -5.54 -24.89 -14.21
C CYS A 1026 -6.02 -26.06 -15.08
N LYS A 1027 -5.70 -27.28 -14.69
CA LYS A 1027 -6.16 -28.50 -15.37
C LYS A 1027 -7.64 -28.71 -15.11
N CYS A 1028 -8.38 -28.96 -16.17
CA CYS A 1028 -9.82 -29.19 -16.17
C CYS A 1028 -10.14 -30.44 -16.99
N GLY A 1029 -11.25 -31.12 -16.71
CA GLY A 1029 -11.69 -32.26 -17.49
C GLY A 1029 -12.16 -31.83 -18.88
N LEU A 1030 -11.71 -32.52 -19.92
CA LEU A 1030 -12.19 -32.33 -21.30
C LEU A 1030 -13.31 -33.35 -21.56
N VAL A 1031 -14.53 -32.86 -21.86
CA VAL A 1031 -15.70 -33.71 -22.13
C VAL A 1031 -15.85 -33.99 -23.62
N SER A 1032 -15.78 -32.95 -24.45
CA SER A 1032 -15.87 -33.06 -25.91
C SER A 1032 -15.23 -31.85 -26.61
N GLY A 1033 -14.91 -31.98 -27.90
CA GLY A 1033 -14.29 -30.92 -28.72
C GLY A 1033 -12.78 -31.06 -28.89
N ASP A 1034 -12.27 -30.55 -30.01
CA ASP A 1034 -10.85 -30.64 -30.37
C ASP A 1034 -10.04 -29.49 -29.78
N VAL A 1035 -8.97 -29.81 -29.06
CA VAL A 1035 -8.13 -28.85 -28.32
C VAL A 1035 -6.76 -28.71 -28.99
N GLU A 1036 -6.34 -27.47 -29.22
CA GLU A 1036 -4.94 -27.14 -29.46
C GLU A 1036 -4.21 -27.03 -28.11
N HIS A 1037 -3.53 -28.11 -27.73
CA HIS A 1037 -2.75 -28.17 -26.49
C HIS A 1037 -1.49 -27.33 -26.61
N ARG A 1038 -1.41 -26.28 -25.79
CA ARG A 1038 -0.25 -25.38 -25.71
C ARG A 1038 0.49 -25.47 -24.38
N ASP A 1039 0.22 -26.53 -23.63
CA ASP A 1039 0.83 -26.82 -22.34
C ASP A 1039 1.95 -27.86 -22.42
N PHE A 1040 2.82 -27.85 -21.41
CA PHE A 1040 4.01 -28.70 -21.34
C PHE A 1040 3.96 -29.73 -20.21
N VAL A 1041 2.77 -29.93 -19.63
CA VAL A 1041 2.58 -30.75 -18.42
C VAL A 1041 1.68 -31.95 -18.63
N LEU A 1042 0.76 -31.89 -19.61
CA LEU A 1042 -0.07 -33.04 -19.93
C LEU A 1042 0.67 -33.99 -20.88
N SER A 1043 0.76 -35.25 -20.48
CA SER A 1043 1.14 -36.34 -21.39
C SER A 1043 0.11 -36.52 -22.51
N LYS A 1044 0.50 -37.18 -23.60
CA LYS A 1044 -0.40 -37.45 -24.74
C LYS A 1044 -1.70 -38.15 -24.31
N ALA A 1045 -1.62 -39.14 -23.42
CA ALA A 1045 -2.80 -39.84 -22.90
C ALA A 1045 -3.69 -38.93 -22.02
N GLN A 1046 -3.10 -37.97 -21.29
CA GLN A 1046 -3.87 -37.02 -20.49
C GLN A 1046 -4.56 -35.96 -21.35
N ARG A 1047 -3.97 -35.58 -22.49
CA ARG A 1047 -4.55 -34.59 -23.43
C ARG A 1047 -5.90 -35.04 -24.00
N ASP A 1048 -6.12 -36.34 -24.13
CA ASP A 1048 -7.40 -36.90 -24.57
C ASP A 1048 -8.57 -36.64 -23.58
N THR A 1049 -8.27 -36.37 -22.31
CA THR A 1049 -9.26 -36.30 -21.23
C THR A 1049 -9.16 -35.03 -20.37
N ASN A 1050 -8.15 -34.19 -20.58
CA ASN A 1050 -7.90 -33.01 -19.77
C ASN A 1050 -7.40 -31.85 -20.62
N ILE A 1051 -7.66 -30.61 -20.17
CA ILE A 1051 -7.19 -29.37 -20.79
C ILE A 1051 -6.54 -28.45 -19.76
N ILE A 1052 -5.49 -27.73 -20.15
CA ILE A 1052 -4.88 -26.65 -19.37
C ILE A 1052 -5.44 -25.29 -19.83
N LEU A 1053 -6.35 -24.72 -19.04
CA LEU A 1053 -7.16 -23.57 -19.43
C LEU A 1053 -6.40 -22.25 -19.65
N CYS A 1054 -5.21 -22.08 -19.09
CA CYS A 1054 -4.49 -20.81 -19.18
C CYS A 1054 -3.76 -20.59 -20.51
N GLN A 1055 -3.59 -21.63 -21.33
CA GLN A 1055 -2.86 -21.55 -22.60
C GLN A 1055 -3.57 -22.28 -23.74
N SER A 1056 -4.10 -23.47 -23.49
CA SER A 1056 -4.73 -24.29 -24.53
C SER A 1056 -6.03 -23.65 -25.06
N ARG A 1057 -6.32 -23.87 -26.35
CA ARG A 1057 -7.47 -23.27 -27.07
C ARG A 1057 -8.22 -24.33 -27.87
N ALA A 1058 -9.32 -23.96 -28.52
CA ALA A 1058 -9.93 -24.80 -29.55
C ALA A 1058 -8.98 -24.96 -30.75
N ALA A 1059 -8.94 -26.16 -31.33
CA ALA A 1059 -8.10 -26.48 -32.49
C ALA A 1059 -8.56 -25.80 -33.80
N SER A 1060 -9.83 -25.38 -33.86
CA SER A 1060 -10.41 -24.72 -35.03
C SER A 1060 -10.97 -23.35 -34.66
N LYS A 1061 -10.94 -22.42 -35.63
CA LYS A 1061 -11.61 -21.12 -35.52
C LYS A 1061 -13.10 -21.30 -35.24
N ASP A 1062 -13.62 -20.55 -34.29
CA ASP A 1062 -15.02 -20.63 -33.82
C ASP A 1062 -15.39 -22.04 -33.30
N GLY A 1063 -14.39 -22.87 -32.95
CA GLY A 1063 -14.58 -24.20 -32.42
C GLY A 1063 -15.28 -24.20 -31.06
N GLU A 1064 -15.91 -25.32 -30.73
CA GLU A 1064 -16.58 -25.51 -29.44
C GLU A 1064 -15.87 -26.60 -28.64
N ILE A 1065 -15.55 -26.30 -27.37
CA ILE A 1065 -15.00 -27.27 -26.42
C ILE A 1065 -15.96 -27.38 -25.24
N GLU A 1066 -16.29 -28.60 -24.82
CA GLU A 1066 -17.04 -28.88 -23.61
C GLU A 1066 -16.10 -29.31 -22.49
N ILE A 1067 -16.17 -28.63 -21.34
CA ILE A 1067 -15.29 -28.87 -20.20
C ILE A 1067 -16.08 -29.17 -18.91
N ASP A 1068 -15.42 -29.85 -17.98
CA ASP A 1068 -15.92 -30.21 -16.66
C ASP A 1068 -15.19 -29.42 -15.57
N LEU A 1069 -15.75 -28.28 -15.17
CA LEU A 1069 -15.21 -27.33 -14.18
C LEU A 1069 -15.56 -27.69 -12.73
#